data_AF-A0A3D5ZKL0-F1
#
_entry.id   AF-A0A3D5ZKL0-F1
#
_cell.length_a   1.000
_cell.length_b   1.000
_cell.length_c   1.000
_cell.angle_alpha   90.00
_cell.angle_beta   90.00
_cell.angle_gamma   90.00
#
_symmetry.space_group_name_H-M   'P 1'
#
loop_
_entity.id
_entity.type
_entity.pdbx_description
1 polymer ?
#
loop_
_entity_poly.entity_id
_entity_poly.type
_entity_poly.pdbx_seq_one_letter_code
_entity_poly.pdbx_strand_id
1 'polypeptide(L)'
;MRGGGNCVCGTSRRQGKQTVKIKVRAEVRHGKIMSKTKSKTKYKAMLVAVLLLVSALLFAGIVGAQAETAPTVTVQSKTIHRGQRFEVDVTLTGNSGLVSLRMALGYDLDAAKLVEVRRGTALKSHTLDYNIDRNQPLFNWVGMVPDKSEGVLVTLVFEGLMESAADNFTVAVRVDPDNTLADIGKKQPVATVDGTVTVTKDDFYYVFVNYDGTELWRSVRVAYGTPAPAYAGKEPTRPEDSKYTYIFGGKWQQVASDKADEVVFEPVFDTIAKSYTVDFYVADDISDVAQKTYTYTKNYNQTLTFPQMSREGYAFVGWYTDKYYTQKFAGDVMPEYNLTLYGYWRVALREQGPVIALSYAGKDESGNLLVDVNMTANNGVAVMKLNLEYDKTALTYVGYTAGDALRDMNLFTSGAETDKTVFQWMSDNNCYGAGKVMTLRFALKDGAKNGGYRVAFTYDRNSDVIYLDGNGKMWFSLLSIDDFVLPVGTVNRWNAVPSGGERDVDVTSETDMPGNVTLDVKLVTSQIPLTDKLANAVGKGEIKDAYEIRLVSNGVEVSPTGKLTVRLRLSLRQQLSGNVRLLHYAEDGTVEVVPSRIEGGCLVFETDHLSTWIVVGNPVDVHNNDCLSWAIVALCAVSVLMITVVVCFGGHIGINIVAGLWAFVSAGETAYVLYLHTCTYTIVTAILAGMLFMLIFVAMFYAASHKKPKGVVSKIRVKERGKGCYVIREANGGYTFDVCDGSGNVIASAVDNFDSAATAKQYVTIVKTACANAVDDSYEKDEYPRFAVYYDGARYRFTLATDANKVLVRSERFETKRQAHKAAEHMRKHMS
;
A
#
# COMPACT_ATOMS: atom_id res chain seq x y z
N MET A 1 -32.32 61.62 -75.92
CA MET A 1 -33.71 62.11 -75.80
C MET A 1 -34.05 62.12 -74.32
N ARG A 2 -34.58 63.16 -73.65
CA ARG A 2 -34.79 64.61 -73.90
C ARG A 2 -34.46 65.30 -72.54
N GLY A 3 -33.87 66.50 -72.46
CA GLY A 3 -34.54 67.82 -72.49
C GLY A 3 -35.06 68.23 -71.09
N GLY A 4 -34.97 69.48 -70.59
CA GLY A 4 -34.35 70.73 -71.09
C GLY A 4 -34.77 71.97 -70.25
N GLY A 5 -34.01 73.08 -70.35
CA GLY A 5 -34.37 74.44 -69.88
C GLY A 5 -34.29 74.76 -68.37
N ASN A 6 -34.17 76.03 -67.90
CA ASN A 6 -33.80 77.29 -68.58
C ASN A 6 -33.56 78.49 -67.59
N CYS A 7 -32.69 79.46 -67.96
CA CYS A 7 -32.69 80.92 -67.60
C CYS A 7 -32.48 81.41 -66.12
N VAL A 8 -32.08 82.66 -65.74
CA VAL A 8 -31.45 83.90 -66.33
C VAL A 8 -30.89 84.81 -65.16
N CYS A 9 -30.10 85.87 -65.48
CA CYS A 9 -29.36 86.90 -64.67
C CYS A 9 -29.90 87.49 -63.32
N GLY A 10 -28.99 88.01 -62.44
CA GLY A 10 -29.28 89.18 -61.55
C GLY A 10 -28.51 89.42 -60.19
N THR A 11 -27.42 90.21 -60.19
CA THR A 11 -26.89 91.13 -59.10
C THR A 11 -26.45 90.70 -57.65
N SER A 12 -25.32 91.31 -57.19
CA SER A 12 -25.08 91.96 -55.85
C SER A 12 -24.29 91.28 -54.66
N ARG A 13 -23.12 91.89 -54.36
CA ARG A 13 -22.47 92.24 -53.05
C ARG A 13 -21.82 91.23 -52.05
N ARG A 14 -21.03 91.89 -51.18
CA ARG A 14 -20.34 91.53 -49.91
C ARG A 14 -20.99 90.38 -49.12
N GLN A 15 -20.16 89.68 -48.33
CA GLN A 15 -20.22 88.25 -47.97
C GLN A 15 -19.50 87.39 -49.04
N GLY A 16 -18.52 86.57 -48.63
CA GLY A 16 -17.64 85.77 -49.50
C GLY A 16 -17.33 84.41 -48.86
N LYS A 17 -17.25 83.29 -49.60
CA LYS A 17 -16.21 82.91 -50.60
C LYS A 17 -14.80 82.86 -49.96
N GLN A 18 -14.00 81.81 -50.12
CA GLN A 18 -13.79 81.01 -51.34
C GLN A 18 -14.13 79.49 -51.28
N THR A 19 -13.22 78.59 -51.64
CA THR A 19 -13.47 77.43 -52.56
C THR A 19 -12.34 76.36 -52.50
N VAL A 20 -12.35 75.16 -53.12
CA VAL A 20 -13.16 74.64 -54.26
C VAL A 20 -13.37 73.09 -54.30
N LYS A 21 -14.50 72.67 -54.87
CA LYS A 21 -14.84 71.45 -55.66
C LYS A 21 -13.90 70.21 -55.74
N ILE A 22 -14.48 69.07 -55.34
CA ILE A 22 -14.79 67.85 -56.15
C ILE A 22 -14.02 67.60 -57.46
N LYS A 23 -13.52 66.36 -57.64
CA LYS A 23 -13.49 65.70 -58.96
C LYS A 23 -13.77 64.20 -58.87
N VAL A 24 -14.64 63.70 -59.75
CA VAL A 24 -14.96 62.27 -59.98
C VAL A 24 -14.62 61.92 -61.43
N ARG A 25 -13.95 60.78 -61.66
CA ARG A 25 -13.60 60.05 -62.91
C ARG A 25 -12.24 59.35 -62.67
N ALA A 26 -11.89 58.23 -63.30
CA ALA A 26 -12.60 57.21 -64.09
C ALA A 26 -11.69 55.96 -64.19
N GLU A 27 -12.28 54.81 -64.52
CA GLU A 27 -11.73 53.71 -65.35
C GLU A 27 -10.30 53.12 -65.17
N VAL A 28 -10.27 51.77 -65.19
CA VAL A 28 -9.21 50.89 -65.78
C VAL A 28 -7.92 50.62 -64.98
N ARG A 29 -7.90 49.50 -64.20
CA ARG A 29 -7.06 48.27 -64.40
C ARG A 29 -6.98 47.33 -63.17
N HIS A 30 -7.48 46.10 -63.38
CA HIS A 30 -7.05 44.79 -62.81
C HIS A 30 -6.44 44.68 -61.39
N GLY A 31 -7.22 44.12 -60.44
CA GLY A 31 -6.73 43.68 -59.12
C GLY A 31 -7.75 42.83 -58.34
N LYS A 32 -7.53 41.51 -58.27
CA LYS A 32 -8.41 40.45 -57.73
C LYS A 32 -8.35 40.34 -56.19
N ILE A 33 -9.45 40.56 -55.44
CA ILE A 33 -9.59 40.17 -54.00
C ILE A 33 -10.96 39.53 -53.72
N MET A 34 -11.00 38.53 -52.81
CA MET A 34 -12.11 37.57 -52.60
C MET A 34 -13.10 37.95 -51.48
N SER A 35 -14.31 37.40 -51.58
CA SER A 35 -15.37 37.47 -50.55
C SER A 35 -15.24 36.40 -49.42
N LYS A 36 -16.11 36.53 -48.41
CA LYS A 36 -16.17 35.72 -47.18
C LYS A 36 -16.47 34.21 -47.42
N THR A 37 -15.47 33.36 -47.71
CA THR A 37 -15.69 31.89 -47.69
C THR A 37 -14.45 31.02 -47.43
N LYS A 38 -13.46 31.47 -46.62
CA LYS A 38 -12.20 30.72 -46.38
C LYS A 38 -11.78 30.61 -44.90
N SER A 39 -12.55 29.85 -44.12
CA SER A 39 -12.06 29.26 -42.85
C SER A 39 -12.75 27.94 -42.52
N LYS A 40 -14.09 27.88 -42.55
CA LYS A 40 -14.85 26.61 -42.43
C LYS A 40 -14.52 25.62 -43.57
N THR A 41 -14.14 26.12 -44.75
CA THR A 41 -13.60 25.31 -45.85
C THR A 41 -12.20 24.79 -45.58
N LYS A 42 -11.35 25.48 -44.79
CA LYS A 42 -10.07 24.94 -44.35
C LYS A 42 -10.28 23.86 -43.30
N TYR A 43 -11.19 24.01 -42.33
CA TYR A 43 -11.50 22.92 -41.41
C TYR A 43 -12.21 21.74 -42.08
N LYS A 44 -13.08 21.94 -43.08
CA LYS A 44 -13.64 20.82 -43.86
C LYS A 44 -12.64 20.20 -44.83
N ALA A 45 -11.78 20.97 -45.49
CA ALA A 45 -10.72 20.43 -46.34
C ALA A 45 -9.56 19.82 -45.53
N MET A 46 -9.35 20.24 -44.28
CA MET A 46 -8.41 19.62 -43.35
C MET A 46 -9.03 18.39 -42.69
N LEU A 47 -10.34 18.36 -42.41
CA LEU A 47 -11.03 17.15 -41.98
C LEU A 47 -11.12 16.14 -43.14
N VAL A 48 -11.34 16.58 -44.38
CA VAL A 48 -11.30 15.72 -45.57
C VAL A 48 -9.86 15.35 -45.95
N ALA A 49 -8.86 16.22 -45.76
CA ALA A 49 -7.45 15.84 -45.95
C ALA A 49 -6.91 14.97 -44.82
N VAL A 50 -7.45 15.05 -43.60
CA VAL A 50 -7.16 14.13 -42.49
C VAL A 50 -7.95 12.84 -42.64
N LEU A 51 -9.20 12.86 -43.14
CA LEU A 51 -9.93 11.64 -43.51
C LEU A 51 -9.35 10.98 -44.77
N LEU A 52 -8.74 11.74 -45.70
CA LEU A 52 -7.97 11.23 -46.83
C LEU A 52 -6.54 10.85 -46.43
N LEU A 53 -5.93 11.47 -45.41
CA LEU A 53 -4.67 10.96 -44.82
C LEU A 53 -4.95 9.68 -44.03
N VAL A 54 -6.05 9.60 -43.30
CA VAL A 54 -6.45 8.41 -42.53
C VAL A 54 -6.95 7.32 -43.48
N SER A 55 -7.67 7.65 -44.56
CA SER A 55 -8.02 6.67 -45.59
C SER A 55 -6.83 6.30 -46.47
N ALA A 56 -5.86 7.19 -46.71
CA ALA A 56 -4.60 6.84 -47.37
C ALA A 56 -3.63 6.11 -46.43
N LEU A 57 -3.69 6.29 -45.11
CA LEU A 57 -2.98 5.45 -44.14
C LEU A 57 -3.69 4.10 -43.93
N LEU A 58 -4.98 4.00 -44.32
CA LEU A 58 -5.74 2.75 -44.42
C LEU A 58 -5.77 2.15 -45.85
N PHE A 59 -5.13 2.80 -46.85
CA PHE A 59 -4.97 2.30 -48.23
C PHE A 59 -3.54 2.45 -48.81
N ALA A 60 -2.55 2.84 -48.00
CA ALA A 60 -1.12 2.73 -48.32
C ALA A 60 -0.53 1.39 -47.85
N GLY A 61 -1.35 0.54 -47.22
CA GLY A 61 -1.07 -0.89 -47.08
C GLY A 61 -1.79 -1.66 -48.18
N ILE A 62 -1.20 -1.73 -49.39
CA ILE A 62 -1.28 -2.85 -50.37
C ILE A 62 -0.51 -2.45 -51.65
N VAL A 63 0.38 -3.34 -52.10
CA VAL A 63 1.28 -3.24 -53.27
C VAL A 63 2.25 -2.04 -53.33
N GLY A 64 2.99 -1.85 -52.24
CA GLY A 64 4.44 -1.71 -52.38
C GLY A 64 5.07 -3.08 -52.23
N ALA A 65 5.14 -3.88 -53.30
CA ALA A 65 5.88 -5.16 -53.29
C ALA A 65 7.38 -4.88 -53.34
N GLN A 66 7.91 -4.31 -52.25
CA GLN A 66 9.32 -4.41 -51.93
C GLN A 66 9.57 -5.92 -51.77
N ALA A 67 10.38 -6.51 -52.65
CA ALA A 67 10.69 -7.93 -52.57
C ALA A 67 11.29 -8.19 -51.18
N GLU A 68 10.59 -8.95 -50.35
CA GLU A 68 11.14 -9.46 -49.10
C GLU A 68 12.35 -10.30 -49.48
N THR A 69 13.55 -9.74 -49.28
CA THR A 69 14.79 -10.48 -49.47
C THR A 69 14.76 -11.63 -48.48
N ALA A 70 14.71 -12.85 -49.01
CA ALA A 70 14.63 -14.06 -48.19
C ALA A 70 15.71 -14.02 -47.08
N PRO A 71 15.38 -14.42 -45.83
CA PRO A 71 16.38 -14.48 -44.77
C PRO A 71 17.60 -15.25 -45.26
N THR A 72 18.79 -14.74 -44.97
CA THR A 72 20.06 -15.30 -45.47
C THR A 72 20.89 -15.76 -44.29
N VAL A 73 21.24 -17.05 -44.31
CA VAL A 73 22.19 -17.68 -43.40
C VAL A 73 23.57 -17.66 -44.07
N THR A 74 24.51 -16.94 -43.46
CA THR A 74 25.88 -16.76 -43.97
C THR A 74 26.87 -17.39 -43.01
N VAL A 75 27.73 -18.26 -43.52
CA VAL A 75 28.86 -18.83 -42.77
C VAL A 75 30.08 -17.94 -42.95
N GLN A 76 30.78 -17.64 -41.86
CA GLN A 76 32.02 -16.87 -41.88
C GLN A 76 33.15 -17.64 -42.60
N SER A 77 33.82 -16.98 -43.55
CA SER A 77 35.10 -17.45 -44.09
C SER A 77 36.24 -17.08 -43.14
N LYS A 78 37.24 -17.97 -42.97
CA LYS A 78 38.36 -17.78 -42.04
C LYS A 78 39.68 -18.26 -42.65
N THR A 79 40.79 -17.65 -42.24
CA THR A 79 42.14 -18.13 -42.56
C THR A 79 42.77 -18.68 -41.29
N ILE A 80 43.35 -19.88 -41.38
CA ILE A 80 43.90 -20.65 -40.25
C ILE A 80 45.23 -21.29 -40.60
N HIS A 81 46.01 -21.73 -39.60
CA HIS A 81 47.08 -22.71 -39.81
C HIS A 81 46.57 -24.15 -39.76
N ARG A 82 47.34 -25.08 -40.35
CA ARG A 82 47.06 -26.51 -40.26
C ARG A 82 47.09 -26.94 -38.79
N GLY A 83 46.08 -27.70 -38.37
CA GLY A 83 45.95 -28.15 -36.99
C GLY A 83 45.61 -27.07 -35.96
N GLN A 84 45.28 -25.84 -36.37
CA GLN A 84 44.79 -24.80 -35.46
C GLN A 84 43.35 -25.14 -35.01
N ARG A 85 42.99 -24.87 -33.75
CA ARG A 85 41.58 -24.82 -33.31
C ARG A 85 41.00 -23.46 -33.69
N PHE A 86 39.80 -23.44 -34.26
CA PHE A 86 39.22 -22.20 -34.79
C PHE A 86 37.70 -22.16 -34.65
N GLU A 87 37.16 -20.94 -34.68
CA GLU A 87 35.73 -20.65 -34.55
C GLU A 87 35.18 -20.02 -35.82
N VAL A 88 34.00 -20.46 -36.23
CA VAL A 88 33.25 -20.00 -37.41
C VAL A 88 31.84 -19.60 -36.99
N ASP A 89 31.50 -18.32 -37.13
CA ASP A 89 30.13 -17.84 -36.90
C ASP A 89 29.22 -18.17 -38.10
N VAL A 90 28.02 -18.66 -37.79
CA VAL A 90 26.91 -18.80 -38.75
C VAL A 90 25.88 -17.73 -38.42
N THR A 91 25.69 -16.76 -39.30
CA THR A 91 24.90 -15.53 -39.04
C THR A 91 23.61 -15.51 -39.85
N LEU A 92 22.49 -15.15 -39.21
CA LEU A 92 21.20 -14.90 -39.85
C LEU A 92 20.97 -13.40 -40.05
N THR A 93 20.59 -13.02 -41.27
CA THR A 93 20.25 -11.65 -41.68
C THR A 93 18.98 -11.62 -42.54
N GLY A 94 18.26 -10.51 -42.59
CA GLY A 94 17.00 -10.40 -43.32
C GLY A 94 15.85 -11.19 -42.68
N ASN A 95 15.88 -11.40 -41.36
CA ASN A 95 14.90 -12.24 -40.67
C ASN A 95 13.58 -11.47 -40.43
N SER A 96 12.60 -11.68 -41.30
CA SER A 96 11.25 -11.12 -41.15
C SER A 96 10.40 -11.78 -40.05
N GLY A 97 10.84 -12.95 -39.55
CA GLY A 97 10.22 -13.73 -38.48
C GLY A 97 10.14 -15.22 -38.81
N LEU A 98 10.99 -16.05 -38.20
CA LEU A 98 10.96 -17.51 -38.33
C LEU A 98 10.33 -18.15 -37.08
N VAL A 99 9.53 -19.20 -37.30
CA VAL A 99 8.96 -20.09 -36.27
C VAL A 99 9.73 -21.41 -36.19
N SER A 100 10.36 -21.81 -37.28
CA SER A 100 11.34 -22.89 -37.28
C SER A 100 12.42 -22.65 -38.32
N LEU A 101 13.62 -23.16 -38.03
CA LEU A 101 14.74 -23.24 -38.95
C LEU A 101 15.41 -24.59 -38.74
N ARG A 102 15.58 -25.37 -39.81
CA ARG A 102 16.37 -26.60 -39.78
C ARG A 102 17.53 -26.50 -40.76
N MET A 103 18.73 -26.73 -40.27
CA MET A 103 19.98 -26.53 -40.99
C MET A 103 20.87 -27.77 -40.84
N ALA A 104 21.34 -28.31 -41.96
CA ALA A 104 22.42 -29.28 -42.03
C ALA A 104 23.74 -28.55 -42.29
N LEU A 105 24.81 -29.01 -41.64
CA LEU A 105 26.17 -28.54 -41.84
C LEU A 105 26.97 -29.61 -42.61
N GLY A 106 27.74 -29.18 -43.59
CA GLY A 106 28.71 -30.02 -44.31
C GLY A 106 30.07 -29.35 -44.33
N TYR A 107 31.12 -30.12 -44.07
CA TYR A 107 32.52 -29.69 -44.14
C TYR A 107 33.40 -30.91 -44.42
N ASP A 108 34.68 -30.69 -44.69
CA ASP A 108 35.65 -31.75 -44.91
C ASP A 108 36.05 -32.42 -43.57
N LEU A 109 35.55 -33.64 -43.35
CA LEU A 109 35.81 -34.45 -42.15
C LEU A 109 37.26 -34.92 -42.05
N ASP A 110 38.00 -34.94 -43.16
CA ASP A 110 39.43 -35.27 -43.17
C ASP A 110 40.30 -34.01 -42.91
N ALA A 111 39.70 -32.81 -42.93
CA ALA A 111 40.39 -31.53 -42.67
C ALA A 111 40.15 -30.96 -41.26
N ALA A 112 38.97 -31.17 -40.69
CA ALA A 112 38.61 -30.64 -39.39
C ALA A 112 37.60 -31.55 -38.66
N LYS A 113 37.48 -31.36 -37.35
CA LYS A 113 36.47 -32.00 -36.49
C LYS A 113 35.69 -30.93 -35.74
N LEU A 114 34.37 -30.89 -35.89
CA LEU A 114 33.50 -30.07 -35.05
C LEU A 114 33.49 -30.66 -33.63
N VAL A 115 33.88 -29.87 -32.62
CA VAL A 115 33.99 -30.34 -31.23
C VAL A 115 33.07 -29.61 -30.25
N GLU A 116 32.64 -28.40 -30.58
CA GLU A 116 31.77 -27.60 -29.72
C GLU A 116 30.86 -26.70 -30.58
N VAL A 117 29.65 -26.49 -30.09
CA VAL A 117 28.66 -25.57 -30.66
C VAL A 117 28.26 -24.60 -29.57
N ARG A 118 28.47 -23.30 -29.79
CA ARG A 118 27.98 -22.25 -28.89
C ARG A 118 26.76 -21.59 -29.49
N ARG A 119 25.70 -21.46 -28.71
CA ARG A 119 24.45 -20.82 -29.15
C ARG A 119 24.64 -19.31 -29.28
N GLY A 120 24.26 -18.74 -30.43
CA GLY A 120 24.41 -17.33 -30.73
C GLY A 120 23.26 -16.44 -30.26
N THR A 121 23.12 -15.29 -30.92
CA THR A 121 22.17 -14.21 -30.60
C THR A 121 20.86 -14.21 -31.38
N ALA A 122 20.79 -14.90 -32.52
CA ALA A 122 19.58 -15.05 -33.34
C ALA A 122 18.72 -16.24 -32.89
N LEU A 123 17.41 -16.14 -33.12
CA LEU A 123 16.38 -17.10 -32.72
C LEU A 123 16.47 -17.48 -31.23
N LYS A 124 16.80 -16.53 -30.34
CA LYS A 124 16.99 -16.77 -28.89
C LYS A 124 15.76 -17.35 -28.19
N SER A 125 14.55 -17.03 -28.66
CA SER A 125 13.30 -17.53 -28.06
C SER A 125 13.02 -19.00 -28.33
N HIS A 126 13.67 -19.60 -29.33
CA HIS A 126 13.40 -20.97 -29.77
C HIS A 126 14.13 -21.99 -28.88
N THR A 127 13.68 -23.24 -28.86
CA THR A 127 14.54 -24.37 -28.47
C THR A 127 15.53 -24.63 -29.59
N LEU A 128 16.79 -24.89 -29.27
CA LEU A 128 17.81 -25.31 -30.24
C LEU A 128 18.23 -26.75 -29.89
N ASP A 129 17.76 -27.69 -30.71
CA ASP A 129 18.21 -29.08 -30.66
C ASP A 129 19.29 -29.29 -31.75
N TYR A 130 20.37 -29.98 -31.43
CA TYR A 130 21.41 -30.31 -32.40
C TYR A 130 22.07 -31.66 -32.12
N ASN A 131 22.71 -32.22 -33.15
CA ASN A 131 23.52 -33.44 -33.05
C ASN A 131 24.76 -33.28 -33.93
N ILE A 132 25.95 -33.30 -33.31
CA ILE A 132 27.25 -33.16 -33.99
C ILE A 132 27.98 -34.48 -34.23
N ASP A 133 27.53 -35.59 -33.62
CA ASP A 133 28.16 -36.92 -33.74
C ASP A 133 27.82 -37.64 -35.07
N ARG A 134 27.13 -36.96 -35.98
CA ARG A 134 26.77 -37.45 -37.31
C ARG A 134 27.72 -36.87 -38.35
N ASN A 135 28.03 -37.65 -39.39
CA ASN A 135 28.81 -37.20 -40.56
C ASN A 135 28.25 -35.96 -41.27
N GLN A 136 27.00 -35.58 -40.99
CA GLN A 136 26.42 -34.28 -41.32
C GLN A 136 25.69 -33.76 -40.07
N PRO A 137 26.29 -32.82 -39.31
CA PRO A 137 25.65 -32.24 -38.15
C PRO A 137 24.34 -31.53 -38.49
N LEU A 138 23.33 -31.73 -37.64
CA LEU A 138 21.98 -31.17 -37.83
C LEU A 138 21.63 -30.25 -36.67
N PHE A 139 21.02 -29.11 -37.01
CA PHE A 139 20.57 -28.07 -36.10
C PHE A 139 19.10 -27.76 -36.37
N ASN A 140 18.30 -27.64 -35.31
CA ASN A 140 16.85 -27.52 -35.39
C ASN A 140 16.36 -26.50 -34.35
N TRP A 141 16.06 -25.29 -34.81
CA TRP A 141 15.40 -24.25 -34.01
C TRP A 141 13.88 -24.41 -34.12
N VAL A 142 13.20 -24.50 -32.98
CA VAL A 142 11.74 -24.61 -32.90
C VAL A 142 11.18 -23.60 -31.91
N GLY A 143 10.27 -22.75 -32.38
CA GLY A 143 9.51 -21.80 -31.57
C GLY A 143 8.01 -22.04 -31.66
N MET A 144 7.26 -21.45 -30.73
CA MET A 144 5.79 -21.39 -30.80
C MET A 144 5.27 -20.11 -31.48
N VAL A 145 6.14 -19.12 -31.67
CA VAL A 145 5.84 -17.79 -32.24
C VAL A 145 7.01 -17.30 -33.09
N PRO A 146 6.77 -16.43 -34.11
CA PRO A 146 7.84 -15.95 -34.97
C PRO A 146 8.87 -15.09 -34.22
N ASP A 147 10.15 -15.45 -34.32
CA ASP A 147 11.28 -14.70 -33.78
C ASP A 147 11.98 -13.92 -34.90
N LYS A 148 12.11 -12.61 -34.72
CA LYS A 148 12.72 -11.66 -35.68
C LYS A 148 14.16 -11.28 -35.30
N SER A 149 14.76 -11.94 -34.33
CA SER A 149 16.15 -11.68 -33.95
C SER A 149 17.12 -12.08 -35.06
N GLU A 150 18.15 -11.27 -35.25
CA GLU A 150 19.23 -11.42 -36.23
C GLU A 150 20.58 -11.55 -35.50
N GLY A 151 21.64 -11.83 -36.26
CA GLY A 151 22.98 -12.07 -35.74
C GLY A 151 23.36 -13.55 -35.77
N VAL A 152 24.33 -13.93 -34.96
CA VAL A 152 24.87 -15.30 -34.93
C VAL A 152 23.79 -16.30 -34.51
N LEU A 153 23.54 -17.35 -35.28
CA LEU A 153 22.71 -18.49 -34.89
C LEU A 153 23.49 -19.43 -33.96
N VAL A 154 24.69 -19.82 -34.41
CA VAL A 154 25.68 -20.62 -33.68
C VAL A 154 27.09 -20.19 -34.07
N THR A 155 27.99 -20.26 -33.09
CA THR A 155 29.44 -20.28 -33.32
C THR A 155 29.88 -21.74 -33.29
N LEU A 156 30.51 -22.19 -34.37
CA LEU A 156 31.00 -23.56 -34.56
C LEU A 156 32.49 -23.62 -34.22
N VAL A 157 32.89 -24.48 -33.30
CA VAL A 157 34.29 -24.62 -32.87
C VAL A 157 34.87 -25.91 -33.43
N PHE A 158 35.91 -25.78 -34.25
CA PHE A 158 36.56 -26.88 -34.94
C PHE A 158 37.98 -27.10 -34.43
N GLU A 159 38.38 -28.35 -34.23
CA GLU A 159 39.78 -28.78 -34.20
C GLU A 159 40.23 -29.04 -35.64
N GLY A 160 41.24 -28.32 -36.14
CA GLY A 160 41.88 -28.65 -37.42
C GLY A 160 42.68 -29.95 -37.30
N LEU A 161 42.71 -30.76 -38.35
CA LEU A 161 43.46 -32.02 -38.37
C LEU A 161 44.84 -31.84 -39.02
N MET A 162 45.90 -32.21 -38.30
CA MET A 162 47.30 -32.10 -38.77
C MET A 162 47.60 -33.00 -39.97
N GLU A 163 46.96 -34.18 -40.05
CA GLU A 163 47.20 -35.18 -41.10
C GLU A 163 46.50 -34.85 -42.45
N SER A 164 45.69 -33.79 -42.49
CA SER A 164 44.93 -33.43 -43.69
C SER A 164 45.83 -32.94 -44.83
N ALA A 165 45.49 -33.33 -46.06
CA ALA A 165 46.10 -32.81 -47.29
C ALA A 165 45.38 -31.58 -47.87
N ALA A 166 44.23 -31.18 -47.33
CA ALA A 166 43.43 -30.08 -47.86
C ALA A 166 44.10 -28.71 -47.60
N ASP A 167 44.30 -27.92 -48.66
CA ASP A 167 44.78 -26.53 -48.56
C ASP A 167 43.64 -25.55 -48.21
N ASN A 168 42.46 -25.73 -48.81
CA ASN A 168 41.24 -24.98 -48.48
C ASN A 168 40.07 -25.95 -48.41
N PHE A 169 39.09 -25.69 -47.55
CA PHE A 169 37.83 -26.45 -47.52
C PHE A 169 36.62 -25.53 -47.27
N THR A 170 35.45 -25.98 -47.71
CA THR A 170 34.20 -25.24 -47.56
C THR A 170 33.47 -25.70 -46.29
N VAL A 171 32.96 -24.74 -45.51
CA VAL A 171 31.97 -24.98 -44.46
C VAL A 171 30.62 -24.55 -45.01
N ALA A 172 29.84 -25.54 -45.44
CA ALA A 172 28.59 -25.36 -46.15
C ALA A 172 27.37 -25.55 -45.23
N VAL A 173 26.33 -24.74 -45.43
CA VAL A 173 25.05 -24.88 -44.73
C VAL A 173 23.91 -25.11 -45.70
N ARG A 174 23.05 -26.08 -45.41
CA ARG A 174 21.86 -26.40 -46.22
C ARG A 174 20.64 -26.33 -45.34
N VAL A 175 19.70 -25.46 -45.70
CA VAL A 175 18.44 -25.30 -44.96
C VAL A 175 17.39 -26.24 -45.54
N ASP A 176 16.65 -26.93 -44.66
CA ASP A 176 15.53 -27.79 -45.04
C ASP A 176 14.30 -26.89 -45.34
N PRO A 177 13.84 -26.82 -46.62
CA PRO A 177 12.75 -25.94 -47.02
C PRO A 177 11.37 -26.41 -46.53
N ASP A 178 11.25 -27.67 -46.08
CA ASP A 178 10.00 -28.23 -45.56
C ASP A 178 9.84 -27.95 -44.06
N ASN A 179 10.96 -27.80 -43.34
CA ASN A 179 11.01 -27.54 -41.90
C ASN A 179 11.47 -26.11 -41.53
N THR A 180 11.49 -25.20 -42.50
CA THR A 180 11.80 -23.78 -42.28
C THR A 180 10.56 -22.93 -42.56
N LEU A 181 10.03 -22.31 -41.50
CA LEU A 181 8.68 -21.77 -41.47
C LEU A 181 8.66 -20.34 -40.94
N ALA A 182 7.83 -19.47 -41.55
CA ALA A 182 7.53 -18.13 -41.02
C ALA A 182 6.27 -18.13 -40.11
N ASP A 183 5.45 -19.17 -40.21
CA ASP A 183 4.28 -19.43 -39.37
C ASP A 183 3.93 -20.93 -39.44
N ILE A 184 3.05 -21.43 -38.56
CA ILE A 184 2.64 -22.86 -38.53
C ILE A 184 2.13 -23.29 -39.91
N GLY A 185 2.86 -24.20 -40.57
CA GLY A 185 2.56 -24.69 -41.92
C GLY A 185 2.92 -23.75 -43.08
N LYS A 186 3.41 -22.53 -42.81
CA LYS A 186 3.81 -21.56 -43.83
C LYS A 186 5.32 -21.61 -44.08
N LYS A 187 5.73 -22.35 -45.12
CA LYS A 187 7.12 -22.45 -45.57
C LYS A 187 7.73 -21.09 -45.90
N GLN A 188 8.98 -20.89 -45.48
CA GLN A 188 9.76 -19.68 -45.72
C GLN A 188 11.07 -20.05 -46.43
N PRO A 189 11.28 -19.61 -47.68
CA PRO A 189 12.59 -19.72 -48.32
C PRO A 189 13.64 -18.97 -47.51
N VAL A 190 14.80 -19.60 -47.33
CA VAL A 190 15.99 -19.03 -46.67
C VAL A 190 17.18 -19.29 -47.58
N ALA A 191 17.93 -18.24 -47.90
CA ALA A 191 19.15 -18.34 -48.70
C ALA A 191 20.33 -18.77 -47.83
N THR A 192 21.31 -19.44 -48.44
CA THR A 192 22.52 -19.92 -47.76
C THR A 192 23.77 -19.44 -48.48
N VAL A 193 24.72 -18.87 -47.73
CA VAL A 193 26.04 -18.48 -48.22
C VAL A 193 27.08 -19.29 -47.46
N ASP A 194 27.78 -20.16 -48.18
CA ASP A 194 28.81 -21.05 -47.63
C ASP A 194 30.11 -20.28 -47.34
N GLY A 195 30.81 -20.71 -46.29
CA GLY A 195 32.07 -20.12 -45.85
C GLY A 195 33.26 -20.94 -46.38
N THR A 196 34.41 -20.28 -46.57
CA THR A 196 35.66 -20.97 -46.93
C THR A 196 36.66 -20.85 -45.78
N VAL A 197 37.19 -21.99 -45.36
CA VAL A 197 38.34 -22.07 -44.46
C VAL A 197 39.59 -22.25 -45.31
N THR A 198 40.48 -21.27 -45.24
CA THR A 198 41.74 -21.20 -45.99
C THR A 198 42.88 -21.60 -45.06
N VAL A 199 43.63 -22.66 -45.39
CA VAL A 199 44.78 -23.07 -44.59
C VAL A 199 46.04 -22.38 -45.14
N THR A 200 46.54 -21.38 -44.42
CA THR A 200 47.78 -20.70 -44.81
C THR A 200 49.02 -21.58 -44.55
N LYS A 201 50.01 -21.40 -45.43
CA LYS A 201 51.35 -22.00 -45.39
C LYS A 201 52.42 -21.07 -44.82
N ASP A 202 52.01 -19.92 -44.27
CA ASP A 202 52.90 -18.96 -43.61
C ASP A 202 53.50 -19.54 -42.31
N ASP A 203 54.60 -18.94 -41.85
CA ASP A 203 55.28 -19.30 -40.60
C ASP A 203 54.58 -18.68 -39.38
N PHE A 204 54.41 -19.45 -38.31
CA PHE A 204 53.50 -19.14 -37.20
C PHE A 204 54.12 -19.28 -35.80
N TYR A 205 53.37 -18.96 -34.75
CA TYR A 205 53.80 -19.14 -33.35
C TYR A 205 52.92 -20.15 -32.61
N TYR A 206 53.54 -20.94 -31.75
CA TYR A 206 52.85 -21.59 -30.64
C TYR A 206 52.86 -20.66 -29.43
N VAL A 207 51.69 -20.37 -28.86
CA VAL A 207 51.49 -19.45 -27.74
C VAL A 207 50.81 -20.21 -26.61
N PHE A 208 51.34 -20.10 -25.41
CA PHE A 208 50.80 -20.73 -24.21
C PHE A 208 50.40 -19.62 -23.25
N VAL A 209 49.11 -19.54 -22.92
CA VAL A 209 48.53 -18.52 -22.04
C VAL A 209 48.10 -19.13 -20.71
N ASN A 210 47.95 -18.32 -19.67
CA ASN A 210 47.39 -18.74 -18.39
C ASN A 210 45.84 -18.70 -18.42
N TYR A 211 45.19 -19.10 -17.32
CA TYR A 211 43.72 -19.10 -17.19
C TYR A 211 43.02 -17.75 -17.43
N ASP A 212 43.77 -16.64 -17.35
CA ASP A 212 43.31 -15.26 -17.55
C ASP A 212 43.71 -14.68 -18.92
N GLY A 213 44.25 -15.52 -19.81
CA GLY A 213 44.74 -15.12 -21.13
C GLY A 213 46.12 -14.47 -21.13
N THR A 214 46.81 -14.34 -19.99
CA THR A 214 48.18 -13.78 -19.95
C THR A 214 49.18 -14.73 -20.62
N GLU A 215 50.00 -14.22 -21.54
CA GLU A 215 51.01 -15.01 -22.24
C GLU A 215 52.11 -15.47 -21.26
N LEU A 216 52.23 -16.78 -21.07
CA LEU A 216 53.26 -17.41 -20.24
C LEU A 216 54.50 -17.78 -21.04
N TRP A 217 54.33 -18.16 -22.31
CA TRP A 217 55.40 -18.53 -23.23
C TRP A 217 54.97 -18.48 -24.69
N ARG A 218 55.94 -18.27 -25.58
CA ARG A 218 55.78 -18.25 -27.03
C ARG A 218 57.00 -18.91 -27.68
N SER A 219 56.77 -19.71 -28.72
CA SER A 219 57.85 -20.32 -29.50
C SER A 219 58.63 -19.27 -30.32
N VAL A 220 59.76 -19.67 -30.90
CA VAL A 220 60.25 -19.00 -32.12
C VAL A 220 59.19 -19.12 -33.23
N ARG A 221 59.26 -18.28 -34.27
CA ARG A 221 58.39 -18.46 -35.44
C ARG A 221 58.78 -19.79 -36.12
N VAL A 222 57.82 -20.69 -36.29
CA VAL A 222 58.02 -22.04 -36.83
C VAL A 222 57.43 -22.18 -38.21
N ALA A 223 58.04 -23.02 -39.04
CA ALA A 223 57.54 -23.34 -40.36
C ALA A 223 56.21 -24.12 -40.28
N TYR A 224 55.38 -23.93 -41.29
CA TYR A 224 54.16 -24.71 -41.51
C TYR A 224 54.39 -26.23 -41.34
N GLY A 225 53.49 -26.90 -40.61
CA GLY A 225 53.57 -28.35 -40.34
C GLY A 225 54.50 -28.75 -39.18
N THR A 226 55.21 -27.81 -38.53
CA THR A 226 56.00 -28.11 -37.33
C THR A 226 55.07 -28.46 -36.16
N PRO A 227 55.24 -29.61 -35.48
CA PRO A 227 54.40 -29.98 -34.33
C PRO A 227 54.63 -29.09 -33.11
N ALA A 228 53.69 -29.12 -32.16
CA ALA A 228 53.77 -28.30 -30.95
C ALA A 228 55.03 -28.67 -30.11
N PRO A 229 55.87 -27.68 -29.74
CA PRO A 229 57.04 -27.93 -28.91
C PRO A 229 56.62 -28.23 -27.46
N ALA A 230 57.50 -28.89 -26.71
CA ALA A 230 57.33 -29.03 -25.28
C ALA A 230 57.32 -27.65 -24.60
N TYR A 231 56.39 -27.46 -23.67
CA TYR A 231 56.24 -26.21 -22.94
C TYR A 231 57.49 -25.89 -22.10
N ALA A 232 58.04 -24.69 -22.26
CA ALA A 232 59.27 -24.23 -21.60
C ALA A 232 59.11 -22.89 -20.87
N GLY A 233 57.88 -22.52 -20.51
CA GLY A 233 57.54 -21.28 -19.82
C GLY A 233 57.45 -21.37 -18.29
N LYS A 234 56.91 -20.33 -17.68
CA LYS A 234 56.56 -20.32 -16.24
C LYS A 234 55.36 -21.23 -15.98
N GLU A 235 55.38 -22.00 -14.91
CA GLU A 235 54.24 -22.86 -14.57
C GLU A 235 52.93 -22.06 -14.44
N PRO A 236 51.83 -22.51 -15.08
CA PRO A 236 50.52 -21.86 -14.97
C PRO A 236 50.02 -21.79 -13.53
N THR A 237 49.39 -20.69 -13.16
CA THR A 237 48.85 -20.49 -11.80
C THR A 237 47.48 -19.87 -11.88
N ARG A 238 46.54 -20.44 -11.11
CA ARG A 238 45.19 -19.90 -10.93
C ARG A 238 44.95 -19.67 -9.44
N PRO A 239 44.63 -18.44 -9.00
CA PRO A 239 44.28 -18.18 -7.61
C PRO A 239 43.12 -19.07 -7.17
N GLU A 240 43.23 -19.60 -5.97
CA GLU A 240 42.10 -20.25 -5.31
C GLU A 240 41.02 -19.22 -4.91
N ASP A 241 39.79 -19.68 -4.84
CA ASP A 241 38.66 -18.90 -4.35
C ASP A 241 38.17 -19.46 -3.00
N SER A 242 37.01 -19.02 -2.51
CA SER A 242 36.40 -19.57 -1.29
C SER A 242 36.05 -21.06 -1.44
N LYS A 243 35.56 -21.47 -2.61
CA LYS A 243 34.97 -22.81 -2.84
C LYS A 243 36.01 -23.84 -3.24
N TYR A 244 37.01 -23.42 -4.01
CA TYR A 244 37.93 -24.33 -4.69
C TYR A 244 39.40 -23.88 -4.66
N THR A 245 40.28 -24.88 -4.62
CA THR A 245 41.70 -24.76 -4.95
C THR A 245 41.94 -25.41 -6.33
N TYR A 246 42.77 -24.79 -7.17
CA TYR A 246 43.03 -25.21 -8.54
C TYR A 246 44.48 -25.67 -8.68
N ILE A 247 44.71 -26.90 -9.16
CA ILE A 247 46.05 -27.48 -9.31
C ILE A 247 46.34 -27.78 -10.78
N PHE A 248 47.48 -27.33 -11.29
CA PHE A 248 47.89 -27.60 -12.66
C PHE A 248 48.47 -29.02 -12.78
N GLY A 249 47.80 -29.90 -13.52
CA GLY A 249 48.19 -31.30 -13.69
C GLY A 249 49.13 -31.58 -14.86
N GLY A 250 49.81 -30.56 -15.40
CA GLY A 250 50.67 -30.69 -16.59
C GLY A 250 49.92 -30.82 -17.93
N LYS A 251 48.59 -30.72 -17.93
CA LYS A 251 47.73 -30.90 -19.11
C LYS A 251 47.42 -29.55 -19.78
N TRP A 252 47.58 -29.51 -21.10
CA TRP A 252 47.23 -28.36 -21.93
C TRP A 252 46.11 -28.70 -22.90
N GLN A 253 45.22 -27.75 -23.16
CA GLN A 253 44.18 -27.84 -24.19
C GLN A 253 44.40 -26.74 -25.23
N GLN A 254 44.18 -27.05 -26.51
CA GLN A 254 44.21 -26.04 -27.56
C GLN A 254 42.94 -25.20 -27.51
N VAL A 255 43.07 -23.89 -27.67
CA VAL A 255 41.94 -22.94 -27.74
C VAL A 255 41.97 -22.15 -29.04
N ALA A 256 40.83 -21.55 -29.38
CA ALA A 256 40.72 -20.78 -30.61
C ALA A 256 41.52 -19.49 -30.54
N SER A 257 42.10 -19.09 -31.68
CA SER A 257 42.78 -17.81 -31.85
C SER A 257 42.09 -16.99 -32.94
N ASP A 258 42.00 -15.68 -32.71
CA ASP A 258 41.63 -14.70 -33.73
C ASP A 258 42.83 -14.26 -34.57
N LYS A 259 44.06 -14.52 -34.11
CA LYS A 259 45.26 -14.27 -34.91
C LYS A 259 45.52 -15.46 -35.82
N ALA A 260 45.54 -15.17 -37.11
CA ALA A 260 45.83 -16.16 -38.14
C ALA A 260 47.23 -16.78 -37.98
N ASP A 261 48.19 -16.10 -37.32
CA ASP A 261 49.59 -16.55 -37.14
C ASP A 261 49.91 -17.16 -35.76
N GLU A 262 48.90 -17.54 -34.96
CA GLU A 262 49.09 -18.11 -33.61
C GLU A 262 48.23 -19.35 -33.33
N VAL A 263 48.87 -20.42 -32.87
CA VAL A 263 48.22 -21.59 -32.26
C VAL A 263 48.30 -21.47 -30.74
N VAL A 264 47.16 -21.37 -30.06
CA VAL A 264 47.07 -21.01 -28.63
C VAL A 264 46.70 -22.23 -27.77
N PHE A 265 47.36 -22.36 -26.61
CA PHE A 265 47.10 -23.38 -25.59
C PHE A 265 46.80 -22.76 -24.21
N GLU A 266 45.83 -23.36 -23.51
CA GLU A 266 45.45 -23.03 -22.13
C GLU A 266 45.69 -24.22 -21.18
N PRO A 267 45.99 -23.96 -19.89
CA PRO A 267 46.18 -24.99 -18.88
C PRO A 267 44.85 -25.60 -18.42
N VAL A 268 44.83 -26.93 -18.24
CA VAL A 268 43.73 -27.64 -17.58
C VAL A 268 44.07 -27.83 -16.10
N PHE A 269 43.25 -27.22 -15.23
CA PHE A 269 43.38 -27.31 -13.77
C PHE A 269 42.43 -28.36 -13.18
N ASP A 270 42.98 -29.25 -12.35
CA ASP A 270 42.17 -30.09 -11.47
C ASP A 270 41.57 -29.21 -10.35
N THR A 271 40.27 -29.37 -10.09
CA THR A 271 39.49 -28.52 -9.18
C THR A 271 39.16 -29.28 -7.90
N ILE A 272 39.63 -28.79 -6.76
CA ILE A 272 39.50 -29.45 -5.44
C ILE A 272 38.62 -28.57 -4.54
N ALA A 273 37.49 -29.12 -4.06
CA ALA A 273 36.60 -28.42 -3.13
C ALA A 273 37.28 -28.23 -1.76
N LYS A 274 37.25 -26.99 -1.25
CA LYS A 274 37.75 -26.64 0.08
C LYS A 274 36.87 -27.22 1.18
N SER A 275 37.45 -27.43 2.37
CA SER A 275 36.76 -27.99 3.53
C SER A 275 36.52 -26.94 4.61
N TYR A 276 35.39 -27.10 5.30
CA TYR A 276 34.88 -26.18 6.31
C TYR A 276 34.31 -26.97 7.50
N THR A 277 34.25 -26.33 8.67
CA THR A 277 33.74 -26.95 9.90
C THR A 277 32.27 -26.60 10.17
N VAL A 278 31.52 -27.54 10.74
CA VAL A 278 30.21 -27.31 11.35
C VAL A 278 30.30 -27.65 12.83
N ASP A 279 30.10 -26.65 13.68
CA ASP A 279 30.06 -26.80 15.13
C ASP A 279 28.61 -26.84 15.63
N PHE A 280 28.27 -27.86 16.41
CA PHE A 280 26.95 -28.05 16.99
C PHE A 280 26.98 -27.75 18.49
N TYR A 281 26.11 -26.84 18.93
CA TYR A 281 25.93 -26.43 20.31
C TYR A 281 24.56 -26.91 20.83
N VAL A 282 24.55 -27.62 21.96
CA VAL A 282 23.33 -28.21 22.54
C VAL A 282 23.32 -27.98 24.05
N ALA A 283 22.16 -27.67 24.62
CA ALA A 283 21.93 -27.69 26.07
C ALA A 283 21.88 -29.13 26.58
N ASP A 284 22.43 -29.39 27.77
CA ASP A 284 22.44 -30.71 28.41
C ASP A 284 21.25 -30.89 29.37
N ASP A 285 21.10 -32.05 29.99
CA ASP A 285 19.97 -32.34 30.90
C ASP A 285 20.08 -31.60 32.25
N ILE A 286 21.21 -30.95 32.55
CA ILE A 286 21.52 -30.29 33.83
C ILE A 286 21.49 -28.76 33.68
N SER A 287 21.74 -28.24 32.46
CA SER A 287 21.94 -26.83 32.16
C SER A 287 21.32 -26.43 30.82
N ASP A 288 20.51 -25.38 30.82
CA ASP A 288 19.98 -24.76 29.59
C ASP A 288 21.02 -23.95 28.79
N VAL A 289 22.28 -23.91 29.24
CA VAL A 289 23.38 -23.27 28.51
C VAL A 289 23.90 -24.22 27.43
N ALA A 290 23.69 -23.87 26.16
CA ALA A 290 24.17 -24.68 25.03
C ALA A 290 25.70 -24.72 24.96
N GLN A 291 26.28 -25.91 25.01
CA GLN A 291 27.72 -26.17 24.91
C GLN A 291 28.09 -26.83 23.58
N LYS A 292 29.32 -26.62 23.11
CA LYS A 292 29.83 -27.24 21.87
C LYS A 292 29.99 -28.75 22.05
N THR A 293 29.12 -29.54 21.43
CA THR A 293 29.05 -31.00 21.59
C THR A 293 29.71 -31.75 20.43
N TYR A 294 29.55 -31.27 19.20
CA TYR A 294 30.06 -31.94 18.01
C TYR A 294 30.74 -30.95 17.05
N THR A 295 31.78 -31.41 16.36
CA THR A 295 32.40 -30.72 15.22
C THR A 295 32.55 -31.70 14.08
N TYR A 296 32.04 -31.35 12.90
CA TYR A 296 32.28 -32.10 11.65
C TYR A 296 33.03 -31.23 10.66
N THR A 297 33.90 -31.84 9.86
CA THR A 297 34.53 -31.20 8.69
C THR A 297 33.93 -31.78 7.41
N LYS A 298 33.51 -30.92 6.50
CA LYS A 298 32.88 -31.29 5.21
C LYS A 298 33.44 -30.43 4.09
N ASN A 299 33.48 -30.98 2.88
CA ASN A 299 33.88 -30.23 1.69
C ASN A 299 32.72 -29.32 1.24
N TYR A 300 33.03 -28.20 0.59
CA TYR A 300 32.02 -27.33 -0.02
C TYR A 300 31.04 -28.13 -0.90
N ASN A 301 29.76 -27.80 -0.78
CA ASN A 301 28.65 -28.47 -1.48
C ASN A 301 28.45 -29.97 -1.13
N GLN A 302 29.15 -30.51 -0.13
CA GLN A 302 28.89 -31.86 0.40
C GLN A 302 27.68 -31.83 1.34
N THR A 303 26.81 -32.85 1.25
CA THR A 303 25.64 -33.00 2.12
C THR A 303 26.00 -33.06 3.61
N LEU A 304 25.25 -32.31 4.41
CA LEU A 304 25.36 -32.26 5.87
C LEU A 304 24.61 -33.43 6.51
N THR A 305 25.22 -34.00 7.54
CA THR A 305 24.64 -35.06 8.38
C THR A 305 24.51 -34.51 9.79
N PHE A 306 23.29 -34.45 10.32
CA PHE A 306 22.98 -33.90 11.64
C PHE A 306 22.99 -35.00 12.71
N PRO A 307 23.46 -34.73 13.94
CA PRO A 307 23.36 -35.69 15.03
C PRO A 307 21.89 -35.93 15.43
N GLN A 308 21.59 -37.15 15.85
CA GLN A 308 20.28 -37.50 16.42
C GLN A 308 20.19 -36.97 17.85
N MET A 309 19.08 -36.32 18.19
CA MET A 309 18.93 -35.56 19.43
C MET A 309 17.76 -36.07 20.28
N SER A 310 18.00 -36.33 21.56
CA SER A 310 16.98 -36.61 22.58
C SER A 310 17.34 -35.92 23.90
N ARG A 311 16.35 -35.27 24.55
CA ARG A 311 16.44 -34.63 25.88
C ARG A 311 15.13 -34.95 26.62
N GLU A 312 15.17 -35.39 27.87
CA GLU A 312 13.95 -35.80 28.58
C GLU A 312 13.04 -34.60 28.88
N GLY A 313 11.71 -34.74 28.74
CA GLY A 313 10.76 -33.65 28.91
C GLY A 313 10.76 -32.58 27.79
N TYR A 314 11.62 -32.71 26.78
CA TYR A 314 11.72 -31.76 25.66
C TYR A 314 11.57 -32.42 24.28
N ALA A 315 11.11 -31.64 23.30
CA ALA A 315 11.06 -31.96 21.89
C ALA A 315 12.08 -31.12 21.11
N PHE A 316 12.84 -31.75 20.21
CA PHE A 316 13.82 -31.08 19.37
C PHE A 316 13.11 -30.35 18.21
N VAL A 317 13.34 -29.03 18.07
CA VAL A 317 12.67 -28.18 17.07
C VAL A 317 13.51 -27.99 15.80
N GLY A 318 14.83 -28.17 15.92
CA GLY A 318 15.80 -28.03 14.84
C GLY A 318 17.03 -27.21 15.21
N TRP A 319 17.87 -27.00 14.21
CA TRP A 319 19.11 -26.23 14.30
C TRP A 319 18.92 -24.77 13.90
N TYR A 320 19.62 -23.86 14.56
CA TYR A 320 19.56 -22.41 14.36
C TYR A 320 20.97 -21.83 14.23
N THR A 321 21.16 -20.78 13.42
CA THR A 321 22.48 -20.14 13.25
C THR A 321 22.84 -19.16 14.37
N ASP A 322 21.91 -18.90 15.30
CA ASP A 322 22.09 -18.02 16.45
C ASP A 322 21.64 -18.68 17.77
N LYS A 323 22.31 -18.31 18.86
CA LYS A 323 22.03 -18.81 20.22
C LYS A 323 20.70 -18.34 20.83
N TYR A 324 19.98 -17.43 20.16
CA TYR A 324 18.66 -16.96 20.57
C TYR A 324 17.53 -17.63 19.77
N TYR A 325 17.87 -18.58 18.90
CA TYR A 325 16.94 -19.40 18.11
C TYR A 325 16.01 -18.56 17.21
N THR A 326 16.53 -17.47 16.64
CA THR A 326 15.78 -16.55 15.77
C THR A 326 15.92 -16.89 14.28
N GLN A 327 17.03 -17.51 13.87
CA GLN A 327 17.35 -17.86 12.49
C GLN A 327 17.46 -19.38 12.33
N LYS A 328 16.38 -20.02 11.88
CA LYS A 328 16.37 -21.48 11.66
C LYS A 328 17.27 -21.83 10.48
N PHE A 329 18.18 -22.77 10.69
CA PHE A 329 19.02 -23.31 9.62
C PHE A 329 18.20 -24.29 8.77
N ALA A 330 18.22 -24.08 7.46
CA ALA A 330 17.48 -24.87 6.46
C ALA A 330 18.38 -25.44 5.35
N GLY A 331 19.69 -25.30 5.46
CA GLY A 331 20.65 -25.84 4.50
C GLY A 331 20.89 -27.34 4.69
N ASP A 332 21.05 -28.06 3.59
CA ASP A 332 21.35 -29.49 3.53
C ASP A 332 22.77 -29.78 3.00
N VAL A 333 23.49 -28.78 2.51
CA VAL A 333 24.88 -28.86 2.01
C VAL A 333 25.82 -27.87 2.71
N MET A 334 27.12 -28.17 2.72
CA MET A 334 28.14 -27.31 3.32
C MET A 334 28.35 -26.00 2.52
N PRO A 335 28.19 -24.82 3.13
CA PRO A 335 28.44 -23.54 2.48
C PRO A 335 29.94 -23.21 2.41
N GLU A 336 30.27 -22.08 1.78
CA GLU A 336 31.65 -21.58 1.62
C GLU A 336 32.22 -20.86 2.87
N TYR A 337 31.81 -21.31 4.06
CA TYR A 337 32.26 -20.79 5.36
C TYR A 337 31.96 -21.77 6.49
N ASN A 338 32.66 -21.62 7.62
CA ASN A 338 32.41 -22.42 8.82
C ASN A 338 31.03 -22.11 9.42
N LEU A 339 30.27 -23.15 9.75
CA LEU A 339 28.95 -23.05 10.39
C LEU A 339 29.04 -23.23 11.90
N THR A 340 28.15 -22.53 12.61
CA THR A 340 27.84 -22.75 14.02
C THR A 340 26.34 -22.90 14.15
N LEU A 341 25.89 -24.01 14.74
CA LEU A 341 24.49 -24.40 14.81
C LEU A 341 24.08 -24.69 16.26
N TYR A 342 23.00 -24.06 16.71
CA TYR A 342 22.44 -24.20 18.05
C TYR A 342 21.17 -25.05 18.00
N GLY A 343 21.12 -26.10 18.81
CA GLY A 343 19.99 -27.03 18.90
C GLY A 343 18.88 -26.44 19.77
N TYR A 344 17.72 -26.17 19.19
CA TYR A 344 16.57 -25.61 19.92
C TYR A 344 15.64 -26.71 20.46
N TRP A 345 15.30 -26.59 21.74
CA TRP A 345 14.41 -27.48 22.47
C TRP A 345 13.16 -26.74 22.93
N ARG A 346 12.01 -27.40 22.88
CA ARG A 346 10.76 -26.92 23.51
C ARG A 346 10.22 -27.96 24.48
N VAL A 347 9.63 -27.50 25.57
CA VAL A 347 8.96 -28.33 26.57
C VAL A 347 7.91 -29.22 25.88
N ALA A 348 7.94 -30.52 26.16
CA ALA A 348 6.98 -31.49 25.65
C ALA A 348 5.69 -31.41 26.47
N LEU A 349 4.73 -30.61 25.99
CA LEU A 349 3.45 -30.35 26.65
C LEU A 349 2.36 -31.31 26.18
N ARG A 350 1.63 -31.89 27.14
CA ARG A 350 0.40 -32.66 26.95
C ARG A 350 -0.79 -31.72 27.15
N GLU A 351 -1.54 -31.45 26.08
CA GLU A 351 -2.66 -30.50 26.12
C GLU A 351 -3.90 -31.03 26.84
N GLN A 352 -4.05 -32.35 26.95
CA GLN A 352 -5.08 -32.99 27.77
C GLN A 352 -4.52 -33.29 29.15
N GLY A 353 -4.93 -32.55 30.16
CA GLY A 353 -4.70 -32.87 31.57
C GLY A 353 -5.93 -32.56 32.43
N PRO A 354 -5.83 -32.62 33.77
CA PRO A 354 -6.99 -32.53 34.64
C PRO A 354 -7.71 -31.18 34.60
N VAL A 355 -8.99 -31.19 34.97
CA VAL A 355 -9.83 -30.01 35.13
C VAL A 355 -10.10 -29.80 36.62
N ILE A 356 -9.70 -28.66 37.17
CA ILE A 356 -9.91 -28.25 38.56
C ILE A 356 -11.03 -27.21 38.63
N ALA A 357 -12.15 -27.60 39.24
CA ALA A 357 -13.30 -26.75 39.48
C ALA A 357 -13.34 -26.33 40.96
N LEU A 358 -13.53 -25.03 41.22
CA LEU A 358 -13.73 -24.49 42.57
C LEU A 358 -15.21 -24.16 42.76
N SER A 359 -15.75 -24.44 43.95
CA SER A 359 -17.17 -24.26 44.25
C SER A 359 -17.41 -23.84 45.70
N TYR A 360 -18.44 -23.04 45.94
CA TYR A 360 -18.81 -22.61 47.29
C TYR A 360 -19.49 -23.76 48.04
N ALA A 361 -18.93 -24.13 49.19
CA ALA A 361 -19.38 -25.26 50.02
C ALA A 361 -20.05 -24.80 51.33
N GLY A 362 -20.53 -23.54 51.40
CA GLY A 362 -21.23 -23.00 52.55
C GLY A 362 -20.29 -22.43 53.63
N LYS A 363 -20.66 -22.61 54.90
CA LYS A 363 -19.88 -22.20 56.07
C LYS A 363 -19.72 -23.36 57.04
N ASP A 364 -18.59 -23.39 57.76
CA ASP A 364 -18.43 -24.27 58.92
C ASP A 364 -19.12 -23.71 60.18
N GLU A 365 -19.13 -24.48 61.26
CA GLU A 365 -19.71 -24.12 62.56
C GLU A 365 -19.05 -22.87 63.18
N SER A 366 -17.83 -22.52 62.77
CA SER A 366 -17.11 -21.32 63.19
C SER A 366 -17.40 -20.11 62.29
N GLY A 367 -18.22 -20.28 61.24
CA GLY A 367 -18.57 -19.25 60.28
C GLY A 367 -17.56 -19.03 59.15
N ASN A 368 -16.49 -19.84 59.07
CA ASN A 368 -15.52 -19.75 57.97
C ASN A 368 -16.19 -20.18 56.66
N LEU A 369 -15.85 -19.50 55.57
CA LEU A 369 -16.31 -19.80 54.23
C LEU A 369 -15.55 -21.01 53.68
N LEU A 370 -16.30 -21.97 53.13
CA LEU A 370 -15.76 -23.21 52.58
C LEU A 370 -15.72 -23.15 51.05
N VAL A 371 -14.59 -23.56 50.46
CA VAL A 371 -14.43 -23.70 49.00
C VAL A 371 -13.98 -25.12 48.69
N ASP A 372 -14.85 -25.90 48.06
CA ASP A 372 -14.53 -27.23 47.57
C ASP A 372 -13.73 -27.13 46.26
N VAL A 373 -12.62 -27.87 46.21
CA VAL A 373 -11.75 -28.04 45.05
C VAL A 373 -11.98 -29.45 44.51
N ASN A 374 -12.61 -29.55 43.34
CA ASN A 374 -12.94 -30.82 42.69
C ASN A 374 -12.12 -31.00 41.41
N MET A 375 -11.69 -32.22 41.13
CA MET A 375 -10.97 -32.57 39.92
C MET A 375 -11.78 -33.52 39.06
N THR A 376 -11.88 -33.20 37.77
CA THR A 376 -12.50 -34.04 36.74
C THR A 376 -11.55 -34.22 35.56
N ALA A 377 -11.87 -35.13 34.64
CA ALA A 377 -11.04 -35.46 33.48
C ALA A 377 -9.56 -35.79 33.79
N ASN A 378 -9.25 -36.23 35.02
CA ASN A 378 -7.89 -36.64 35.38
C ASN A 378 -7.48 -37.89 34.58
N ASN A 379 -6.63 -37.66 33.61
CA ASN A 379 -6.09 -38.67 32.71
C ASN A 379 -4.64 -39.06 33.10
N GLY A 380 -4.29 -38.89 34.37
CA GLY A 380 -3.02 -39.27 34.98
C GLY A 380 -2.19 -38.06 35.38
N VAL A 381 -1.79 -38.00 36.66
CA VAL A 381 -0.86 -37.00 37.19
C VAL A 381 0.06 -37.63 38.25
N ALA A 382 1.38 -37.48 38.09
CA ALA A 382 2.40 -37.99 39.03
C ALA A 382 2.95 -36.88 39.94
N VAL A 383 2.96 -35.63 39.46
CA VAL A 383 3.23 -34.44 40.28
C VAL A 383 2.22 -33.36 39.90
N MET A 384 1.63 -32.69 40.90
CA MET A 384 0.81 -31.50 40.71
C MET A 384 1.14 -30.47 41.78
N LYS A 385 1.52 -29.25 41.39
CA LYS A 385 1.83 -28.14 42.29
C LYS A 385 0.95 -26.93 41.96
N LEU A 386 0.23 -26.43 42.95
CA LEU A 386 -0.73 -25.33 42.86
C LEU A 386 -0.40 -24.25 43.89
N ASN A 387 -0.34 -23.01 43.43
CA ASN A 387 -0.16 -21.82 44.27
C ASN A 387 -1.54 -21.19 44.49
N LEU A 388 -1.95 -21.01 45.74
CA LEU A 388 -3.26 -20.43 46.08
C LEU A 388 -3.22 -18.90 46.01
N GLU A 389 -4.13 -18.34 45.23
CA GLU A 389 -4.37 -16.90 45.12
C GLU A 389 -5.78 -16.56 45.61
N TYR A 390 -5.90 -15.53 46.43
CA TYR A 390 -7.19 -15.07 46.94
C TYR A 390 -7.18 -13.58 47.29
N ASP A 391 -8.36 -12.98 47.40
CA ASP A 391 -8.47 -11.58 47.82
C ASP A 391 -8.17 -11.40 49.32
N LYS A 392 -6.92 -11.07 49.61
CA LYS A 392 -6.41 -10.79 50.96
C LYS A 392 -6.98 -9.53 51.60
N THR A 393 -7.73 -8.68 50.89
CA THR A 393 -8.35 -7.50 51.50
C THR A 393 -9.56 -7.87 52.35
N ALA A 394 -10.29 -8.91 51.96
CA ALA A 394 -11.50 -9.38 52.63
C ALA A 394 -11.37 -10.76 53.28
N LEU A 395 -10.46 -11.61 52.80
CA LEU A 395 -10.32 -12.99 53.27
C LEU A 395 -8.98 -13.20 53.99
N THR A 396 -8.98 -14.13 54.94
CA THR A 396 -7.80 -14.74 55.55
C THR A 396 -7.87 -16.25 55.30
N TYR A 397 -6.86 -16.83 54.66
CA TYR A 397 -6.77 -18.29 54.54
C TYR A 397 -6.50 -18.92 55.92
N VAL A 398 -7.35 -19.86 56.32
CA VAL A 398 -7.31 -20.52 57.65
C VAL A 398 -6.67 -21.89 57.57
N GLY A 399 -6.84 -22.59 56.45
CA GLY A 399 -6.36 -23.95 56.26
C GLY A 399 -7.21 -24.73 55.26
N TYR A 400 -7.03 -26.04 55.24
CA TYR A 400 -7.74 -26.94 54.33
C TYR A 400 -8.13 -28.24 55.04
N THR A 401 -8.90 -29.06 54.34
CA THR A 401 -9.13 -30.49 54.65
C THR A 401 -8.89 -31.25 53.35
N ALA A 402 -8.05 -32.28 53.35
CA ALA A 402 -7.78 -33.09 52.16
C ALA A 402 -9.02 -33.91 51.75
N GLY A 403 -9.19 -34.15 50.46
CA GLY A 403 -10.21 -35.04 49.89
C GLY A 403 -9.59 -36.30 49.26
N ASP A 404 -10.45 -37.23 48.87
CA ASP A 404 -10.03 -38.57 48.43
C ASP A 404 -9.45 -38.66 47.02
N ALA A 405 -9.66 -37.65 46.16
CA ALA A 405 -9.32 -37.74 44.73
C ALA A 405 -7.82 -37.95 44.45
N LEU A 406 -6.94 -37.49 45.35
CA LEU A 406 -5.48 -37.64 45.28
C LEU A 406 -4.90 -38.35 46.51
N ARG A 407 -5.70 -39.18 47.21
CA ARG A 407 -5.30 -39.84 48.47
C ARG A 407 -4.07 -40.75 48.35
N ASP A 408 -3.77 -41.24 47.14
CA ASP A 408 -2.64 -42.12 46.85
C ASP A 408 -1.34 -41.32 46.56
N MET A 409 -1.39 -39.98 46.62
CA MET A 409 -0.23 -39.08 46.45
C MET A 409 0.15 -38.41 47.78
N ASN A 410 1.44 -38.16 47.98
CA ASN A 410 1.92 -37.41 49.13
C ASN A 410 1.66 -35.91 48.94
N LEU A 411 0.91 -35.29 49.85
CA LEU A 411 0.64 -33.85 49.85
C LEU A 411 1.63 -33.10 50.75
N PHE A 412 2.41 -32.21 50.15
CA PHE A 412 3.28 -31.25 50.80
C PHE A 412 2.67 -29.85 50.73
N THR A 413 2.73 -29.09 51.83
CA THR A 413 2.27 -27.69 51.86
C THR A 413 3.36 -26.76 52.37
N SER A 414 3.53 -25.61 51.72
CA SER A 414 4.54 -24.61 52.11
C SER A 414 4.01 -23.19 52.00
N GLY A 415 4.74 -22.25 52.61
CA GLY A 415 4.53 -20.81 52.44
C GLY A 415 3.26 -20.22 53.08
N ALA A 416 2.67 -20.91 54.05
CA ALA A 416 1.59 -20.36 54.89
C ALA A 416 2.00 -19.06 55.62
N GLU A 417 3.28 -18.92 55.99
CA GLU A 417 3.84 -17.72 56.63
C GLU A 417 4.42 -16.69 55.63
N THR A 418 4.62 -17.05 54.36
CA THR A 418 5.36 -16.24 53.37
C THR A 418 4.45 -15.65 52.29
N ASP A 419 3.18 -15.41 52.63
CA ASP A 419 2.14 -14.87 51.75
C ASP A 419 1.82 -15.72 50.49
N LYS A 420 2.42 -16.90 50.32
CA LYS A 420 2.26 -17.79 49.16
C LYS A 420 2.00 -19.22 49.61
N THR A 421 0.74 -19.56 49.85
CA THR A 421 0.36 -20.95 50.17
C THR A 421 0.48 -21.81 48.93
N VAL A 422 1.36 -22.82 48.98
CA VAL A 422 1.59 -23.78 47.88
C VAL A 422 1.20 -25.18 48.35
N PHE A 423 0.48 -25.90 47.50
CA PHE A 423 0.15 -27.31 47.66
C PHE A 423 0.86 -28.11 46.57
N GLN A 424 1.52 -29.21 46.93
CA GLN A 424 2.20 -30.10 45.99
C GLN A 424 1.86 -31.55 46.30
N TRP A 425 1.21 -32.24 45.37
CA TRP A 425 1.03 -33.68 45.38
C TRP A 425 2.12 -34.33 44.55
N MET A 426 2.70 -35.43 45.05
CA MET A 426 3.64 -36.25 44.28
C MET A 426 3.59 -37.74 44.62
N SER A 427 3.82 -38.57 43.61
CA SER A 427 3.91 -40.03 43.68
C SER A 427 4.79 -40.58 42.56
N ASP A 428 5.40 -41.75 42.77
CA ASP A 428 6.27 -42.40 41.78
C ASP A 428 5.50 -42.94 40.54
N ASN A 429 4.17 -42.95 40.60
CA ASN A 429 3.26 -43.37 39.54
C ASN A 429 2.16 -42.32 39.34
N ASN A 430 1.53 -42.29 38.16
CA ASN A 430 0.37 -41.43 37.92
C ASN A 430 -0.84 -41.83 38.79
N CYS A 431 -1.43 -40.86 39.48
CA CYS A 431 -2.76 -40.96 40.06
C CYS A 431 -3.83 -40.59 39.02
N TYR A 432 -4.90 -41.39 38.94
CA TYR A 432 -6.05 -41.19 38.03
C TYR A 432 -7.36 -40.89 38.79
N GLY A 433 -7.28 -40.63 40.09
CA GLY A 433 -8.46 -40.33 40.91
C GLY A 433 -9.14 -39.02 40.49
N ALA A 434 -10.44 -38.92 40.79
CA ALA A 434 -11.29 -37.77 40.47
C ALA A 434 -12.30 -37.53 41.60
N GLY A 435 -12.95 -36.37 41.61
CA GLY A 435 -13.80 -35.90 42.71
C GLY A 435 -13.07 -34.90 43.60
N LYS A 436 -13.38 -34.88 44.90
CA LYS A 436 -12.87 -33.88 45.84
C LYS A 436 -11.37 -34.02 46.09
N VAL A 437 -10.59 -32.99 45.73
CA VAL A 437 -9.15 -32.88 46.02
C VAL A 437 -8.92 -32.30 47.42
N MET A 438 -9.66 -31.24 47.78
CA MET A 438 -9.66 -30.64 49.12
C MET A 438 -10.87 -29.73 49.33
N THR A 439 -11.10 -29.32 50.58
CA THR A 439 -11.92 -28.15 50.93
C THR A 439 -11.01 -27.10 51.58
N LEU A 440 -10.92 -25.90 50.99
CA LEU A 440 -10.24 -24.74 51.56
C LEU A 440 -11.15 -24.02 52.57
N ARG A 441 -10.56 -23.38 53.59
CA ARG A 441 -11.26 -22.62 54.63
C ARG A 441 -10.75 -21.17 54.68
N PHE A 442 -11.67 -20.21 54.64
CA PHE A 442 -11.37 -18.78 54.70
C PHE A 442 -12.18 -18.07 55.80
N ALA A 443 -11.51 -17.34 56.67
CA ALA A 443 -12.14 -16.42 57.60
C ALA A 443 -12.39 -15.07 56.91
N LEU A 444 -13.49 -14.41 57.24
CA LEU A 444 -13.80 -13.07 56.75
C LEU A 444 -13.11 -12.02 57.63
N LYS A 445 -12.53 -10.99 57.01
CA LYS A 445 -11.91 -9.85 57.71
C LYS A 445 -12.95 -8.80 58.10
N ASP A 446 -12.71 -8.12 59.21
CA ASP A 446 -13.52 -6.98 59.65
C ASP A 446 -13.59 -5.89 58.55
N GLY A 447 -14.81 -5.42 58.26
CA GLY A 447 -15.05 -4.41 57.23
C GLY A 447 -15.09 -4.94 55.79
N ALA A 448 -14.95 -6.26 55.57
CA ALA A 448 -15.22 -6.87 54.27
C ALA A 448 -16.65 -6.56 53.80
N LYS A 449 -16.80 -6.17 52.54
CA LYS A 449 -18.11 -5.82 51.95
C LYS A 449 -18.84 -7.06 51.47
N ASN A 450 -20.17 -6.98 51.44
CA ASN A 450 -21.02 -7.88 50.66
C ASN A 450 -20.60 -7.83 49.18
N GLY A 451 -20.44 -8.99 48.54
CA GLY A 451 -19.89 -9.08 47.19
C GLY A 451 -19.31 -10.45 46.86
N GLY A 452 -18.53 -10.51 45.78
CA GLY A 452 -17.74 -11.67 45.40
C GLY A 452 -16.24 -11.40 45.51
N TYR A 453 -15.49 -12.37 46.03
CA TYR A 453 -14.02 -12.28 46.18
C TYR A 453 -13.32 -13.43 45.46
N ARG A 454 -12.28 -13.14 44.68
CA ARG A 454 -11.56 -14.16 43.90
C ARG A 454 -10.87 -15.18 44.83
N VAL A 455 -11.01 -16.46 44.50
CA VAL A 455 -10.19 -17.56 45.02
C VAL A 455 -9.83 -18.46 43.84
N ALA A 456 -8.54 -18.67 43.59
CA ALA A 456 -8.04 -19.38 42.42
C ALA A 456 -6.72 -20.10 42.71
N PHE A 457 -6.30 -20.95 41.78
CA PHE A 457 -4.95 -21.52 41.76
C PHE A 457 -4.17 -21.04 40.54
N THR A 458 -2.84 -20.93 40.68
CA THR A 458 -1.90 -20.72 39.58
C THR A 458 -0.77 -21.74 39.64
N TYR A 459 -0.19 -22.09 38.49
CA TYR A 459 0.86 -23.09 38.35
C TYR A 459 1.78 -22.74 37.16
N ASP A 460 3.04 -23.18 37.19
CA ASP A 460 3.90 -23.09 36.00
C ASP A 460 3.65 -24.29 35.08
N ARG A 461 3.11 -24.03 33.90
CA ARG A 461 2.82 -25.04 32.86
C ARG A 461 4.04 -25.81 32.35
N ASN A 462 5.26 -25.35 32.66
CA ASN A 462 6.52 -25.96 32.24
C ASN A 462 7.24 -26.73 33.37
N SER A 463 6.72 -26.73 34.61
CA SER A 463 7.36 -27.45 35.73
C SER A 463 6.39 -28.12 36.71
N ASP A 464 5.20 -27.55 36.92
CA ASP A 464 4.42 -27.82 38.13
C ASP A 464 3.42 -28.99 37.99
N VAL A 465 3.17 -29.49 36.78
CA VAL A 465 2.25 -30.62 36.55
C VAL A 465 2.90 -31.64 35.60
N ILE A 466 3.11 -32.86 36.10
CA ILE A 466 3.87 -33.92 35.41
C ILE A 466 3.02 -35.19 35.27
N TYR A 467 3.08 -35.78 34.08
CA TYR A 467 2.57 -37.10 33.73
C TYR A 467 3.74 -37.99 33.31
N LEU A 468 3.72 -39.26 33.70
CA LEU A 468 4.68 -40.28 33.26
C LEU A 468 4.04 -41.16 32.19
N ASP A 469 4.70 -41.37 31.04
CA ASP A 469 4.20 -42.34 30.06
C ASP A 469 4.54 -43.79 30.44
N GLY A 470 4.05 -44.75 29.65
CA GLY A 470 4.23 -46.19 29.90
C GLY A 470 5.69 -46.68 29.90
N ASN A 471 6.66 -45.85 29.52
CA ASN A 471 8.10 -46.12 29.59
C ASN A 471 8.79 -45.33 30.72
N GLY A 472 8.02 -44.63 31.57
CA GLY A 472 8.53 -43.80 32.66
C GLY A 472 8.99 -42.40 32.26
N LYS A 473 8.88 -42.01 30.98
CA LYS A 473 9.32 -40.69 30.49
C LYS A 473 8.38 -39.59 30.99
N MET A 474 8.96 -38.49 31.45
CA MET A 474 8.22 -37.30 31.89
C MET A 474 7.61 -36.47 30.74
N TRP A 475 6.38 -36.00 30.97
CA TRP A 475 5.63 -35.06 30.15
C TRP A 475 4.99 -33.99 31.03
N PHE A 476 5.16 -32.71 30.69
CA PHE A 476 4.46 -31.63 31.39
C PHE A 476 3.02 -31.55 30.87
N SER A 477 2.03 -31.46 31.78
CA SER A 477 0.61 -31.50 31.40
C SER A 477 -0.09 -30.17 31.68
N LEU A 478 -1.00 -29.76 30.79
CA LEU A 478 -1.83 -28.59 31.04
C LEU A 478 -2.98 -28.93 31.99
N LEU A 479 -3.28 -27.99 32.88
CA LEU A 479 -4.37 -28.06 33.83
C LEU A 479 -5.40 -27.00 33.42
N SER A 480 -6.68 -27.37 33.31
CA SER A 480 -7.75 -26.38 33.26
C SER A 480 -8.12 -26.01 34.69
N ILE A 481 -8.23 -24.73 35.01
CA ILE A 481 -8.70 -24.25 36.31
C ILE A 481 -9.84 -23.27 36.05
N ASP A 482 -11.00 -23.51 36.65
CA ASP A 482 -12.15 -22.63 36.51
C ASP A 482 -11.97 -21.36 37.37
N ASP A 483 -12.26 -20.18 36.80
CA ASP A 483 -12.26 -18.93 37.54
C ASP A 483 -13.43 -18.91 38.55
N PHE A 484 -13.10 -18.76 39.84
CA PHE A 484 -14.07 -18.82 40.92
C PHE A 484 -14.06 -17.56 41.79
N VAL A 485 -15.26 -17.01 42.00
CA VAL A 485 -15.52 -15.89 42.90
C VAL A 485 -16.37 -16.39 44.07
N LEU A 486 -15.77 -16.38 45.27
CA LEU A 486 -16.39 -16.76 46.53
C LEU A 486 -17.46 -15.73 46.95
N PRO A 487 -18.74 -16.11 47.09
CA PRO A 487 -19.77 -15.21 47.61
C PRO A 487 -19.55 -14.89 49.10
N VAL A 488 -19.63 -13.61 49.43
CA VAL A 488 -19.65 -13.08 50.79
C VAL A 488 -20.91 -12.25 50.96
N GLY A 489 -21.80 -12.68 51.85
CA GLY A 489 -23.08 -12.03 52.09
C GLY A 489 -24.12 -12.36 51.01
N THR A 490 -25.19 -11.56 50.98
CA THR A 490 -26.36 -11.74 50.11
C THR A 490 -26.77 -10.44 49.43
N VAL A 491 -27.20 -10.50 48.18
CA VAL A 491 -27.68 -9.38 47.38
C VAL A 491 -29.10 -9.65 46.89
N ASN A 492 -29.95 -8.63 46.96
CA ASN A 492 -31.33 -8.65 46.48
C ASN A 492 -31.67 -7.45 45.60
N ARG A 493 -30.69 -6.59 45.25
CA ARG A 493 -30.88 -5.49 44.30
C ARG A 493 -29.63 -5.26 43.47
N TRP A 494 -29.84 -5.06 42.18
CA TRP A 494 -28.82 -4.79 41.18
C TRP A 494 -29.21 -3.60 40.32
N ASN A 495 -28.22 -2.83 39.87
CA ASN A 495 -28.36 -1.79 38.87
C ASN A 495 -27.29 -2.02 37.80
N ALA A 496 -27.68 -1.96 36.52
CA ALA A 496 -26.77 -2.08 35.39
C ALA A 496 -27.11 -1.06 34.32
N VAL A 497 -26.09 -0.53 33.64
CA VAL A 497 -26.25 0.25 32.41
C VAL A 497 -25.90 -0.67 31.22
N PRO A 498 -26.82 -0.89 30.25
CA PRO A 498 -26.57 -1.76 29.12
C PRO A 498 -25.36 -1.31 28.30
N SER A 499 -24.64 -2.27 27.75
CA SER A 499 -23.53 -1.99 26.83
C SER A 499 -24.01 -1.15 25.63
N GLY A 500 -23.48 0.08 25.52
CA GLY A 500 -23.87 1.05 24.48
C GLY A 500 -25.11 1.90 24.78
N GLY A 501 -25.68 1.84 26.00
CA GLY A 501 -26.82 2.65 26.42
C GLY A 501 -26.49 3.68 27.51
N GLU A 502 -27.37 4.68 27.66
CA GLU A 502 -27.37 5.67 28.77
C GLU A 502 -28.49 5.40 29.81
N ARG A 503 -29.22 4.28 29.67
CA ARG A 503 -30.47 4.01 30.40
C ARG A 503 -30.26 2.87 31.39
N ASP A 504 -30.39 3.14 32.68
CA ASP A 504 -30.20 2.15 33.74
C ASP A 504 -31.36 1.14 33.81
N VAL A 505 -31.00 -0.08 34.23
CA VAL A 505 -31.90 -1.19 34.52
C VAL A 505 -31.70 -1.60 35.96
N ASP A 506 -32.77 -1.45 36.73
CA ASP A 506 -32.83 -1.69 38.17
C ASP A 506 -33.62 -2.99 38.41
N VAL A 507 -33.01 -3.99 39.05
CA VAL A 507 -33.67 -5.27 39.39
C VAL A 507 -33.65 -5.44 40.90
N THR A 508 -34.77 -5.86 41.49
CA THR A 508 -34.89 -6.14 42.93
C THR A 508 -35.59 -7.48 43.13
N SER A 509 -35.06 -8.35 43.98
CA SER A 509 -35.59 -9.67 44.32
C SER A 509 -36.34 -9.63 45.66
N GLU A 510 -37.38 -10.46 45.80
CA GLU A 510 -38.02 -10.73 47.09
C GLU A 510 -37.16 -11.56 48.04
N THR A 511 -36.20 -12.33 47.51
CA THR A 511 -35.27 -13.12 48.33
C THR A 511 -33.80 -12.78 48.07
N ASP A 512 -32.99 -13.02 49.09
CA ASP A 512 -31.56 -12.81 49.11
C ASP A 512 -30.82 -13.89 48.28
N MET A 513 -30.09 -13.47 47.25
CA MET A 513 -29.21 -14.31 46.44
C MET A 513 -27.74 -14.19 46.90
N PRO A 514 -26.84 -15.12 46.55
CA PRO A 514 -25.42 -15.02 46.93
C PRO A 514 -24.76 -13.70 46.49
N GLY A 515 -23.95 -13.08 47.35
CA GLY A 515 -23.38 -11.75 47.12
C GLY A 515 -22.48 -11.59 45.87
N ASN A 516 -22.07 -12.68 45.23
CA ASN A 516 -21.31 -12.66 43.96
C ASN A 516 -22.21 -12.61 42.70
N VAL A 517 -23.53 -12.72 42.83
CA VAL A 517 -24.47 -12.62 41.71
C VAL A 517 -24.51 -11.19 41.20
N THR A 518 -24.32 -11.00 39.89
CA THR A 518 -24.38 -9.70 39.21
C THR A 518 -25.47 -9.70 38.12
N LEU A 519 -25.81 -8.50 37.65
CA LEU A 519 -26.82 -8.29 36.61
C LEU A 519 -26.12 -7.97 35.28
N ASP A 520 -26.35 -8.80 34.27
CA ASP A 520 -25.92 -8.56 32.89
C ASP A 520 -27.11 -8.05 32.06
N VAL A 521 -26.88 -6.99 31.29
CA VAL A 521 -27.91 -6.34 30.46
C VAL A 521 -27.32 -5.92 29.12
N LYS A 522 -27.96 -6.38 28.04
CA LYS A 522 -27.56 -6.10 26.66
C LYS A 522 -28.71 -5.53 25.85
N LEU A 523 -28.40 -4.65 24.91
CA LEU A 523 -29.38 -4.09 23.97
C LEU A 523 -29.35 -4.90 22.65
N VAL A 524 -30.50 -5.45 22.25
CA VAL A 524 -30.60 -6.52 21.22
C VAL A 524 -31.25 -6.02 19.92
N THR A 525 -31.26 -4.71 19.68
CA THR A 525 -32.05 -4.05 18.62
C THR A 525 -31.68 -4.42 17.17
N SER A 526 -30.61 -5.19 16.93
CA SER A 526 -30.15 -5.63 15.61
C SER A 526 -30.25 -7.13 15.34
N GLN A 527 -30.81 -7.92 16.27
CA GLN A 527 -30.79 -9.40 16.20
C GLN A 527 -32.17 -10.08 16.28
N ILE A 528 -33.25 -9.37 16.62
CA ILE A 528 -34.58 -10.00 16.76
C ILE A 528 -35.28 -10.06 15.39
N PRO A 529 -35.57 -11.26 14.84
CA PRO A 529 -36.30 -11.39 13.59
C PRO A 529 -37.77 -10.98 13.76
N LEU A 530 -38.30 -10.21 12.81
CA LEU A 530 -39.73 -9.86 12.77
C LEU A 530 -40.56 -11.07 12.35
N THR A 531 -40.87 -11.96 13.29
CA THR A 531 -41.82 -13.07 13.06
C THR A 531 -43.25 -12.54 12.99
N ASP A 532 -44.16 -13.26 12.30
CA ASP A 532 -45.58 -12.89 12.25
C ASP A 532 -46.19 -12.77 13.65
N LYS A 533 -45.77 -13.63 14.60
CA LYS A 533 -46.18 -13.54 16.01
C LYS A 533 -45.75 -12.22 16.65
N LEU A 534 -44.49 -11.83 16.49
CA LEU A 534 -43.97 -10.56 17.02
C LEU A 534 -44.63 -9.34 16.36
N ALA A 535 -44.80 -9.36 15.03
CA ALA A 535 -45.49 -8.30 14.31
C ALA A 535 -46.95 -8.13 14.77
N ASN A 536 -47.68 -9.24 14.97
CA ASN A 536 -49.04 -9.22 15.51
C ASN A 536 -49.10 -8.69 16.96
N ALA A 537 -48.14 -9.06 17.81
CA ALA A 537 -48.07 -8.58 19.20
C ALA A 537 -47.71 -7.09 19.29
N VAL A 538 -46.81 -6.60 18.41
CA VAL A 538 -46.49 -5.16 18.26
C VAL A 538 -47.72 -4.39 17.76
N GLY A 539 -48.43 -4.93 16.77
CA GLY A 539 -49.67 -4.35 16.23
C GLY A 539 -49.42 -3.05 15.46
N LYS A 540 -50.11 -1.97 15.83
CA LYS A 540 -49.93 -0.63 15.22
C LYS A 540 -48.79 0.20 15.84
N GLY A 541 -48.04 -0.38 16.78
CA GLY A 541 -46.88 0.26 17.38
C GLY A 541 -45.59 -0.02 16.60
N GLU A 542 -44.48 0.44 17.17
CA GLU A 542 -43.12 0.08 16.74
C GLU A 542 -42.33 -0.46 17.94
N ILE A 543 -41.32 -1.28 17.67
CA ILE A 543 -40.33 -1.70 18.68
C ILE A 543 -39.44 -0.50 18.98
N LYS A 544 -39.35 -0.12 20.26
CA LYS A 544 -38.57 1.02 20.73
C LYS A 544 -37.17 0.62 21.18
N ASP A 545 -37.08 -0.47 21.92
CA ASP A 545 -35.85 -1.09 22.42
C ASP A 545 -36.12 -2.58 22.69
N ALA A 546 -35.07 -3.40 22.72
CA ALA A 546 -35.12 -4.76 23.24
C ALA A 546 -33.93 -5.02 24.16
N TYR A 547 -34.20 -5.61 25.31
CA TYR A 547 -33.23 -5.85 26.37
C TYR A 547 -33.12 -7.35 26.64
N GLU A 548 -31.92 -7.90 26.51
CA GLU A 548 -31.59 -9.17 27.14
C GLU A 548 -31.14 -8.86 28.57
N ILE A 549 -31.82 -9.43 29.55
CA ILE A 549 -31.53 -9.26 30.98
C ILE A 549 -31.25 -10.64 31.56
N ARG A 550 -30.17 -10.79 32.33
CA ARG A 550 -29.79 -12.03 33.03
C ARG A 550 -29.14 -11.74 34.38
N LEU A 551 -29.27 -12.67 35.32
CA LEU A 551 -28.38 -12.72 36.48
C LEU A 551 -27.27 -13.72 36.20
N VAL A 552 -26.04 -13.38 36.56
CA VAL A 552 -24.86 -14.22 36.31
C VAL A 552 -23.99 -14.35 37.57
N SER A 553 -23.33 -15.50 37.70
CA SER A 553 -22.33 -15.79 38.72
C SER A 553 -21.18 -16.56 38.07
N ASN A 554 -19.95 -16.09 38.22
CA ASN A 554 -18.76 -16.65 37.55
C ASN A 554 -18.92 -16.83 36.02
N GLY A 555 -19.65 -15.92 35.37
CA GLY A 555 -19.93 -15.97 33.92
C GLY A 555 -21.02 -16.98 33.50
N VAL A 556 -21.61 -17.73 34.43
CA VAL A 556 -22.72 -18.66 34.18
C VAL A 556 -24.04 -17.99 34.59
N GLU A 557 -25.09 -18.19 33.80
CA GLU A 557 -26.45 -17.71 34.13
C GLU A 557 -26.99 -18.41 35.39
N VAL A 558 -27.60 -17.64 36.29
CA VAL A 558 -28.26 -18.16 37.49
C VAL A 558 -29.73 -17.79 37.49
N SER A 559 -30.59 -18.78 37.73
CA SER A 559 -32.03 -18.55 37.88
C SER A 559 -32.31 -17.76 39.17
N PRO A 560 -33.24 -16.79 39.16
CA PRO A 560 -33.61 -16.05 40.35
C PRO A 560 -34.37 -16.92 41.36
N THR A 561 -34.20 -16.63 42.65
CA THR A 561 -34.92 -17.31 43.73
C THR A 561 -36.17 -16.51 44.11
N GLY A 562 -37.30 -16.79 43.48
CA GLY A 562 -38.56 -16.08 43.71
C GLY A 562 -38.76 -14.86 42.80
N LYS A 563 -39.69 -13.98 43.15
CA LYS A 563 -40.08 -12.88 42.26
C LYS A 563 -39.06 -11.75 42.23
N LEU A 564 -38.98 -11.14 41.06
CA LEU A 564 -38.21 -9.95 40.75
C LEU A 564 -39.14 -8.78 40.37
N THR A 565 -38.82 -7.58 40.83
CA THR A 565 -39.29 -6.32 40.25
C THR A 565 -38.19 -5.75 39.35
N VAL A 566 -38.50 -5.54 38.07
CA VAL A 566 -37.58 -4.94 37.09
C VAL A 566 -38.07 -3.53 36.74
N ARG A 567 -37.15 -2.55 36.72
CA ARG A 567 -37.38 -1.17 36.32
C ARG A 567 -36.46 -0.81 35.16
N LEU A 568 -37.03 -0.59 33.97
CA LEU A 568 -36.31 -0.16 32.77
C LEU A 568 -36.45 1.35 32.61
N ARG A 569 -35.34 2.10 32.66
CA ARG A 569 -35.38 3.56 32.44
C ARG A 569 -35.81 3.87 31.00
N LEU A 570 -36.90 4.63 30.82
CA LEU A 570 -37.37 5.02 29.49
C LEU A 570 -36.71 6.34 29.04
N SER A 571 -36.33 6.43 27.76
CA SER A 571 -35.94 7.71 27.16
C SER A 571 -37.10 8.71 27.10
N LEU A 572 -36.81 10.00 26.99
CA LEU A 572 -37.84 11.04 26.85
C LEU A 572 -38.78 10.79 25.65
N ARG A 573 -38.26 10.26 24.52
CA ARG A 573 -39.09 9.89 23.36
C ARG A 573 -40.01 8.71 23.64
N GLN A 574 -39.57 7.72 24.42
CA GLN A 574 -40.43 6.62 24.85
C GLN A 574 -41.49 7.11 25.85
N GLN A 575 -41.16 7.98 26.79
CA GLN A 575 -42.14 8.55 27.73
C GLN A 575 -43.23 9.39 27.03
N LEU A 576 -42.91 9.97 25.86
CA LEU A 576 -43.86 10.68 24.99
C LEU A 576 -44.61 9.77 23.99
N SER A 577 -44.28 8.47 23.95
CA SER A 577 -44.95 7.49 23.09
C SER A 577 -46.31 7.09 23.67
N GLY A 578 -47.36 7.11 22.85
CA GLY A 578 -48.63 6.54 23.24
C GLY A 578 -48.55 5.02 23.36
N ASN A 579 -49.29 4.43 24.31
CA ASN A 579 -49.43 2.97 24.44
C ASN A 579 -48.08 2.21 24.59
N VAL A 580 -47.16 2.73 25.40
CA VAL A 580 -45.93 2.00 25.76
C VAL A 580 -46.28 0.80 26.62
N ARG A 581 -45.77 -0.37 26.23
CA ARG A 581 -45.98 -1.65 26.90
C ARG A 581 -44.78 -2.57 26.68
N LEU A 582 -44.68 -3.61 27.50
CA LEU A 582 -43.62 -4.61 27.41
C LEU A 582 -44.13 -5.91 26.78
N LEU A 583 -43.31 -6.52 25.94
CA LEU A 583 -43.50 -7.88 25.46
C LEU A 583 -42.38 -8.78 26.00
N HIS A 584 -42.70 -10.00 26.38
CA HIS A 584 -41.73 -11.08 26.54
C HIS A 584 -41.50 -11.74 25.18
N TYR A 585 -40.25 -12.04 24.85
CA TYR A 585 -39.87 -12.80 23.66
C TYR A 585 -39.07 -14.02 24.10
N ALA A 586 -39.71 -15.19 24.09
CA ALA A 586 -39.09 -16.44 24.50
C ALA A 586 -38.24 -17.05 23.36
N GLU A 587 -37.33 -17.96 23.72
CA GLU A 587 -36.41 -18.59 22.76
C GLU A 587 -37.10 -19.46 21.71
N ASP A 588 -38.30 -19.97 22.00
CA ASP A 588 -39.15 -20.72 21.06
C ASP A 588 -39.94 -19.81 20.10
N GLY A 589 -39.76 -18.49 20.18
CA GLY A 589 -40.45 -17.49 19.38
C GLY A 589 -41.92 -17.26 19.78
N THR A 590 -42.34 -17.67 20.98
CA THR A 590 -43.57 -17.17 21.60
C THR A 590 -43.39 -15.72 22.07
N VAL A 591 -44.48 -14.95 22.00
CA VAL A 591 -44.49 -13.52 22.31
C VAL A 591 -45.73 -13.20 23.12
N GLU A 592 -45.54 -12.73 24.34
CA GLU A 592 -46.63 -12.43 25.29
C GLU A 592 -46.58 -10.98 25.77
N VAL A 593 -47.75 -10.38 26.02
CA VAL A 593 -47.84 -9.01 26.53
C VAL A 593 -47.71 -9.04 28.05
N VAL A 594 -46.64 -8.44 28.58
CA VAL A 594 -46.33 -8.47 30.02
C VAL A 594 -47.03 -7.31 30.73
N PRO A 595 -47.82 -7.56 31.79
CA PRO A 595 -48.38 -6.51 32.63
C PRO A 595 -47.28 -5.60 33.17
N SER A 596 -47.31 -4.34 32.73
CA SER A 596 -46.27 -3.35 33.01
C SER A 596 -46.89 -1.97 33.21
N ARG A 597 -46.23 -1.13 34.01
CA ARG A 597 -46.70 0.22 34.38
C ARG A 597 -45.57 1.23 34.28
N ILE A 598 -45.90 2.52 34.11
CA ILE A 598 -44.88 3.59 34.07
C ILE A 598 -44.86 4.32 35.41
N GLU A 599 -43.73 4.28 36.10
CA GLU A 599 -43.51 4.96 37.38
C GLU A 599 -42.19 5.74 37.34
N GLY A 600 -42.22 7.03 37.67
CA GLY A 600 -41.01 7.86 37.77
C GLY A 600 -40.20 8.03 36.47
N GLY A 601 -40.76 7.67 35.30
CA GLY A 601 -40.05 7.62 34.02
C GLY A 601 -39.38 6.27 33.71
N CYS A 602 -39.67 5.23 34.49
CA CYS A 602 -39.26 3.85 34.23
C CYS A 602 -40.49 3.00 33.90
N LEU A 603 -40.33 2.01 33.01
CA LEU A 603 -41.27 0.92 32.84
C LEU A 603 -40.98 -0.13 33.91
N VAL A 604 -41.98 -0.47 34.71
CA VAL A 604 -41.88 -1.39 35.84
C VAL A 604 -42.75 -2.61 35.61
N PHE A 605 -42.19 -3.80 35.84
CA PHE A 605 -42.89 -5.08 35.75
C PHE A 605 -42.38 -6.07 36.80
N GLU A 606 -43.18 -7.10 37.08
CA GLU A 606 -42.83 -8.23 37.93
C GLU A 606 -42.63 -9.49 37.10
N THR A 607 -41.67 -10.33 37.48
CA THR A 607 -41.35 -11.58 36.79
C THR A 607 -40.69 -12.57 37.76
N ASP A 608 -40.78 -13.87 37.50
CA ASP A 608 -40.10 -14.95 38.23
C ASP A 608 -38.88 -15.51 37.46
N HIS A 609 -38.58 -14.93 36.28
CA HIS A 609 -37.44 -15.29 35.43
C HIS A 609 -36.92 -14.04 34.69
N LEU A 610 -35.74 -14.13 34.07
CA LEU A 610 -35.19 -13.06 33.23
C LEU A 610 -34.92 -13.62 31.83
N SER A 611 -35.19 -12.81 30.81
CA SER A 611 -35.22 -13.24 29.40
C SER A 611 -35.01 -12.04 28.48
N THR A 612 -35.47 -12.13 27.23
CA THR A 612 -35.51 -11.01 26.28
C THR A 612 -36.83 -10.26 26.42
N TRP A 613 -36.75 -8.95 26.72
CA TRP A 613 -37.90 -8.09 26.94
C TRP A 613 -37.90 -6.95 25.93
N ILE A 614 -39.01 -6.79 25.20
CA ILE A 614 -39.15 -5.83 24.10
C ILE A 614 -40.08 -4.70 24.53
N VAL A 615 -39.57 -3.47 24.54
CA VAL A 615 -40.37 -2.26 24.79
C VAL A 615 -41.00 -1.83 23.46
N VAL A 616 -42.32 -1.78 23.39
CA VAL A 616 -43.07 -1.36 22.20
C VAL A 616 -43.97 -0.18 22.52
N GLY A 617 -44.26 0.67 21.54
CA GLY A 617 -45.17 1.81 21.71
C GLY A 617 -45.52 2.44 20.37
N ASN A 618 -46.54 3.30 20.34
CA ASN A 618 -46.94 3.98 19.10
C ASN A 618 -45.81 4.87 18.56
N PRO A 619 -45.66 5.02 17.22
CA PRO A 619 -44.76 6.03 16.67
C PRO A 619 -45.07 7.40 17.27
N VAL A 620 -44.03 8.16 17.60
CA VAL A 620 -44.18 9.56 18.00
C VAL A 620 -43.95 10.38 16.74
N ASP A 621 -44.96 11.14 16.30
CA ASP A 621 -44.83 12.14 15.23
C ASP A 621 -44.00 13.35 15.72
N VAL A 622 -42.74 13.09 16.06
CA VAL A 622 -41.70 14.11 15.95
C VAL A 622 -41.36 14.15 14.46
N HIS A 623 -41.67 15.25 13.76
CA HIS A 623 -41.28 15.40 12.35
C HIS A 623 -39.82 15.03 12.17
N ASN A 624 -39.59 13.96 11.40
CA ASN A 624 -38.25 13.40 11.23
C ASN A 624 -37.36 14.43 10.52
N ASN A 625 -36.05 14.42 10.82
CA ASN A 625 -35.10 15.44 10.36
C ASN A 625 -34.86 15.46 8.83
N ASP A 626 -35.60 14.65 8.07
CA ASP A 626 -35.59 14.61 6.60
C ASP A 626 -36.21 15.85 5.95
N CYS A 627 -37.04 16.61 6.70
CA CYS A 627 -37.58 17.89 6.26
C CYS A 627 -36.46 18.90 5.94
N LEU A 628 -35.38 18.88 6.73
CA LEU A 628 -34.23 19.77 6.52
C LEU A 628 -33.50 19.42 5.22
N SER A 629 -33.28 18.13 4.97
CA SER A 629 -32.61 17.63 3.76
C SER A 629 -33.42 17.93 2.50
N TRP A 630 -34.73 17.68 2.49
CA TRP A 630 -35.58 18.00 1.34
C TRP A 630 -35.76 19.50 1.13
N ALA A 631 -35.86 20.31 2.20
CA ALA A 631 -35.88 21.77 2.08
C ALA A 631 -34.56 22.31 1.52
N ILE A 632 -33.41 21.79 1.94
CA ILE A 632 -32.09 22.16 1.41
C ILE A 632 -31.95 21.74 -0.06
N VAL A 633 -32.39 20.53 -0.44
CA VAL A 633 -32.37 20.07 -1.84
C VAL A 633 -33.30 20.93 -2.71
N ALA A 634 -34.48 21.30 -2.23
CA ALA A 634 -35.39 22.20 -2.93
C ALA A 634 -34.80 23.62 -3.07
N LEU A 635 -34.21 24.18 -2.00
CA LEU A 635 -33.49 25.46 -2.03
C LEU A 635 -32.32 25.45 -3.02
N CYS A 636 -31.53 24.37 -3.04
CA CYS A 636 -30.44 24.18 -3.99
C CYS A 636 -30.95 24.06 -5.42
N ALA A 637 -32.02 23.29 -5.67
CA ALA A 637 -32.62 23.13 -7.00
C ALA A 637 -33.19 24.46 -7.53
N VAL A 638 -33.92 25.22 -6.69
CA VAL A 638 -34.43 26.55 -7.04
C VAL A 638 -33.28 27.54 -7.25
N SER A 639 -32.23 27.49 -6.43
CA SER A 639 -31.04 28.35 -6.60
C SER A 639 -30.32 28.05 -7.92
N VAL A 640 -30.11 26.77 -8.26
CA VAL A 640 -29.49 26.34 -9.52
C VAL A 640 -30.38 26.72 -10.72
N LEU A 641 -31.70 26.57 -10.62
CA LEU A 641 -32.64 26.98 -11.67
C LEU A 641 -32.57 28.51 -11.90
N MET A 642 -32.60 29.31 -10.83
CA MET A 642 -32.48 30.77 -10.90
C MET A 642 -31.13 31.21 -11.48
N ILE A 643 -30.02 30.60 -11.05
CA ILE A 643 -28.69 30.85 -11.62
C ILE A 643 -28.66 30.49 -13.11
N THR A 644 -29.26 29.36 -13.50
CA THR A 644 -29.31 28.92 -14.91
C THR A 644 -30.10 29.90 -15.78
N VAL A 645 -31.25 30.42 -15.30
CA VAL A 645 -32.03 31.46 -15.98
C VAL A 645 -31.21 32.76 -16.14
N VAL A 646 -30.52 33.20 -15.09
CA VAL A 646 -29.67 34.42 -15.13
C VAL A 646 -28.50 34.26 -16.10
N VAL A 647 -27.87 33.07 -16.16
CA VAL A 647 -26.76 32.77 -17.08
C VAL A 647 -27.22 32.64 -18.53
N CYS A 648 -28.38 32.00 -18.79
CA CYS A 648 -28.87 31.78 -20.15
C CYS A 648 -29.42 33.04 -20.84
N PHE A 649 -29.99 33.99 -20.08
CA PHE A 649 -30.63 35.19 -20.64
C PHE A 649 -29.80 36.48 -20.55
N GLY A 650 -28.57 36.42 -20.02
CA GLY A 650 -27.54 37.45 -20.25
C GLY A 650 -27.86 38.85 -19.68
N GLY A 651 -27.63 39.05 -18.39
CA GLY A 651 -27.62 40.38 -17.76
C GLY A 651 -29.00 40.89 -17.33
N HIS A 652 -29.24 42.21 -17.47
CA HIS A 652 -30.38 42.92 -16.86
C HIS A 652 -31.76 42.31 -17.15
N ILE A 653 -31.95 41.64 -18.30
CA ILE A 653 -33.23 41.04 -18.69
C ILE A 653 -33.54 39.81 -17.82
N GLY A 654 -32.55 38.93 -17.57
CA GLY A 654 -32.72 37.77 -16.70
C GLY A 654 -33.03 38.15 -15.25
N ILE A 655 -32.41 39.23 -14.76
CA ILE A 655 -32.63 39.75 -13.39
C ILE A 655 -34.08 40.22 -13.21
N ASN A 656 -34.65 40.93 -14.19
CA ASN A 656 -36.02 41.43 -14.11
C ASN A 656 -37.07 40.31 -14.19
N ILE A 657 -36.82 39.25 -14.98
CA ILE A 657 -37.70 38.08 -15.08
C ILE A 657 -37.72 37.32 -13.74
N VAL A 658 -36.55 37.12 -13.12
CA VAL A 658 -36.44 36.50 -11.79
C VAL A 658 -37.16 37.32 -10.71
N ALA A 659 -36.99 38.65 -10.71
CA ALA A 659 -37.67 39.54 -9.76
C ALA A 659 -39.21 39.48 -9.90
N GLY A 660 -39.73 39.43 -11.12
CA GLY A 660 -41.17 39.32 -11.38
C GLY A 660 -41.78 37.99 -10.91
N LEU A 661 -41.09 36.87 -11.14
CA LEU A 661 -41.51 35.55 -10.67
C LEU A 661 -41.51 35.47 -9.12
N TRP A 662 -40.53 36.06 -8.46
CA TRP A 662 -40.41 36.00 -7.00
C TRP A 662 -41.43 36.87 -6.25
N ALA A 663 -41.85 37.99 -6.83
CA ALA A 663 -42.96 38.79 -6.31
C ALA A 663 -44.29 38.01 -6.29
N PHE A 664 -44.49 37.09 -7.23
CA PHE A 664 -45.70 36.27 -7.31
C PHE A 664 -45.70 35.12 -6.28
N VAL A 665 -44.52 34.52 -6.01
CA VAL A 665 -44.37 33.44 -5.01
C VAL A 665 -44.46 33.97 -3.58
N SER A 666 -43.79 35.09 -3.28
CA SER A 666 -43.78 35.68 -1.93
C SER A 666 -45.15 36.20 -1.46
N ALA A 667 -46.03 36.61 -2.40
CA ALA A 667 -47.43 36.92 -2.11
C ALA A 667 -48.28 35.68 -1.75
N GLY A 668 -47.87 34.48 -2.20
CA GLY A 668 -48.51 33.21 -1.83
C GLY A 668 -48.08 32.72 -0.44
N GLU A 669 -46.79 32.78 -0.12
CA GLU A 669 -46.27 32.30 1.18
C GLU A 669 -46.75 33.14 2.36
N THR A 670 -46.85 34.46 2.21
CA THR A 670 -47.36 35.35 3.27
C THR A 670 -48.82 35.09 3.64
N ALA A 671 -49.63 34.54 2.72
CA ALA A 671 -50.99 34.11 3.03
C ALA A 671 -51.06 32.78 3.80
N TYR A 672 -50.07 31.90 3.63
CA TYR A 672 -50.05 30.57 4.26
C TYR A 672 -49.54 30.61 5.72
N VAL A 673 -48.54 31.45 5.99
CA VAL A 673 -47.92 31.61 7.32
C VAL A 673 -48.89 32.13 8.39
N LEU A 674 -49.97 32.82 8.00
CA LEU A 674 -50.95 33.37 8.96
C LEU A 674 -52.00 32.35 9.43
N TYR A 675 -52.08 31.16 8.82
CA TYR A 675 -53.18 30.21 9.08
C TYR A 675 -52.82 29.06 10.04
N LEU A 676 -51.53 28.71 10.18
CA LEU A 676 -51.08 27.54 10.94
C LEU A 676 -49.78 27.79 11.74
N HIS A 677 -49.93 27.83 13.07
CA HIS A 677 -49.02 27.37 14.14
C HIS A 677 -48.54 28.36 15.22
N THR A 678 -48.73 27.90 16.46
CA THR A 678 -48.25 28.45 17.72
C THR A 678 -46.91 27.81 18.13
N CYS A 679 -45.83 28.07 17.40
CA CYS A 679 -44.50 27.60 17.80
C CYS A 679 -43.47 28.74 17.74
N THR A 680 -42.86 29.03 18.90
CA THR A 680 -41.80 30.04 19.07
C THR A 680 -40.56 29.73 18.23
N TYR A 681 -40.32 28.47 17.87
CA TYR A 681 -39.21 28.10 16.98
C TYR A 681 -39.42 28.61 15.55
N THR A 682 -40.66 28.59 15.03
CA THR A 682 -41.01 29.22 13.73
C THR A 682 -40.84 30.73 13.77
N ILE A 683 -41.13 31.37 14.90
CA ILE A 683 -40.92 32.81 15.08
C ILE A 683 -39.42 33.14 15.14
N VAL A 684 -38.62 32.37 15.90
CA VAL A 684 -37.17 32.56 15.97
C VAL A 684 -36.50 32.26 14.63
N THR A 685 -36.92 31.24 13.89
CA THR A 685 -36.39 30.96 12.55
C THR A 685 -36.86 31.98 11.51
N ALA A 686 -38.07 32.54 11.61
CA ALA A 686 -38.50 33.68 10.79
C ALA A 686 -37.74 34.97 11.13
N ILE A 687 -37.40 35.21 12.40
CA ILE A 687 -36.54 36.31 12.83
C ILE A 687 -35.11 36.08 12.34
N LEU A 688 -34.55 34.87 12.46
CA LEU A 688 -33.20 34.56 11.98
C LEU A 688 -33.12 34.55 10.45
N ALA A 689 -34.15 34.10 9.75
CA ALA A 689 -34.27 34.22 8.29
C ALA A 689 -34.51 35.67 7.86
N GLY A 690 -35.21 36.46 8.67
CA GLY A 690 -35.37 37.91 8.51
C GLY A 690 -34.09 38.69 8.80
N MET A 691 -33.27 38.25 9.75
CA MET A 691 -31.93 38.75 10.07
C MET A 691 -30.91 38.29 9.03
N LEU A 692 -31.07 37.09 8.48
CA LEU A 692 -30.29 36.60 7.34
C LEU A 692 -30.71 37.33 6.06
N PHE A 693 -32.00 37.63 5.87
CA PHE A 693 -32.48 38.51 4.81
C PHE A 693 -31.94 39.92 5.02
N MET A 694 -31.94 40.46 6.24
CA MET A 694 -31.28 41.74 6.57
C MET A 694 -29.78 41.67 6.31
N LEU A 695 -29.08 40.57 6.64
CA LEU A 695 -27.65 40.39 6.38
C LEU A 695 -27.35 40.16 4.90
N ILE A 696 -28.26 39.55 4.14
CA ILE A 696 -28.18 39.39 2.69
C ILE A 696 -28.58 40.68 1.98
N PHE A 697 -29.51 41.47 2.51
CA PHE A 697 -29.93 42.77 1.97
C PHE A 697 -28.90 43.84 2.30
N VAL A 698 -28.32 43.80 3.51
CA VAL A 698 -27.10 44.52 3.89
C VAL A 698 -25.93 44.00 3.08
N ALA A 699 -25.74 42.70 2.84
CA ALA A 699 -24.66 42.19 1.98
C ALA A 699 -24.89 42.42 0.48
N MET A 700 -26.13 42.61 0.03
CA MET A 700 -26.50 43.01 -1.33
C MET A 700 -26.39 44.52 -1.50
N PHE A 701 -26.69 45.33 -0.49
CA PHE A 701 -26.29 46.74 -0.44
C PHE A 701 -24.79 46.90 -0.24
N TYR A 702 -24.11 45.99 0.46
CA TYR A 702 -22.66 45.94 0.61
C TYR A 702 -22.03 45.47 -0.70
N ALA A 703 -22.61 44.53 -1.45
CA ALA A 703 -22.10 44.10 -2.76
C ALA A 703 -22.51 45.04 -3.90
N ALA A 704 -23.64 45.74 -3.80
CA ALA A 704 -24.03 46.81 -4.72
C ALA A 704 -23.28 48.13 -4.43
N SER A 705 -22.81 48.36 -3.19
CA SER A 705 -21.89 49.46 -2.87
C SER A 705 -20.39 49.08 -3.03
N HIS A 706 -20.02 47.81 -2.83
CA HIS A 706 -18.72 47.22 -3.19
C HIS A 706 -18.75 46.64 -4.61
N LYS A 707 -18.78 47.56 -5.59
CA LYS A 707 -18.45 47.28 -7.00
C LYS A 707 -17.08 46.58 -7.11
N LYS A 708 -17.08 45.25 -7.31
CA LYS A 708 -15.89 44.38 -7.47
C LYS A 708 -14.97 44.41 -6.22
N PRO A 709 -13.89 43.59 -6.15
CA PRO A 709 -12.66 44.11 -5.55
C PRO A 709 -12.30 45.37 -6.35
N LYS A 710 -12.59 46.55 -5.79
CA LYS A 710 -12.40 47.83 -6.48
C LYS A 710 -10.97 47.88 -7.02
N GLY A 711 -10.88 47.90 -8.34
CA GLY A 711 -9.67 48.28 -9.04
C GLY A 711 -8.96 47.25 -9.89
N VAL A 712 -9.03 45.93 -9.67
CA VAL A 712 -8.16 45.01 -10.46
C VAL A 712 -8.49 45.08 -11.96
N VAL A 713 -7.57 45.63 -12.76
CA VAL A 713 -7.76 45.92 -14.19
C VAL A 713 -7.00 44.97 -15.11
N SER A 714 -5.82 44.47 -14.70
CA SER A 714 -5.13 43.44 -15.50
C SER A 714 -4.16 42.59 -14.67
N LYS A 715 -3.88 41.37 -15.16
CA LYS A 715 -2.92 40.43 -14.56
C LYS A 715 -1.89 40.01 -15.61
N ILE A 716 -0.60 40.18 -15.31
CA ILE A 716 0.52 39.91 -16.21
C ILE A 716 1.35 38.78 -15.60
N ARG A 717 1.40 37.61 -16.25
CA ARG A 717 2.22 36.47 -15.79
C ARG A 717 3.67 36.65 -16.26
N VAL A 718 4.63 36.16 -15.47
CA VAL A 718 6.03 36.02 -15.92
C VAL A 718 6.17 34.84 -16.89
N LYS A 719 7.29 34.75 -17.63
CA LYS A 719 7.49 33.71 -18.65
C LYS A 719 7.56 32.31 -18.03
N GLU A 720 8.20 32.16 -16.86
CA GLU A 720 8.26 30.89 -16.14
C GLU A 720 6.91 30.55 -15.49
N ARG A 721 6.30 29.44 -15.91
CA ARG A 721 4.98 29.02 -15.45
C ARG A 721 5.02 28.67 -13.96
N GLY A 722 4.24 29.38 -13.15
CA GLY A 722 4.13 29.14 -11.70
C GLY A 722 5.14 29.89 -10.83
N LYS A 723 5.88 30.88 -11.37
CA LYS A 723 6.89 31.62 -10.60
C LYS A 723 6.46 32.99 -10.09
N GLY A 724 5.42 33.60 -10.66
CA GLY A 724 4.86 34.86 -10.16
C GLY A 724 3.95 35.59 -11.15
N CYS A 725 3.42 36.73 -10.73
CA CYS A 725 2.66 37.63 -11.60
C CYS A 725 2.58 39.07 -11.06
N TYR A 726 2.22 40.00 -11.93
CA TYR A 726 1.87 41.39 -11.58
C TYR A 726 0.36 41.57 -11.68
N VAL A 727 -0.24 42.26 -10.71
CA VAL A 727 -1.68 42.54 -10.63
C VAL A 727 -1.88 44.06 -10.58
N ILE A 728 -2.38 44.64 -11.67
CA ILE A 728 -2.69 46.08 -11.74
C ILE A 728 -4.06 46.32 -11.10
N ARG A 729 -4.15 47.27 -10.16
CA ARG A 729 -5.40 47.64 -9.48
C ARG A 729 -5.58 49.15 -9.31
N GLU A 730 -6.81 49.65 -9.33
CA GLU A 730 -7.12 51.03 -8.91
C GLU A 730 -6.78 51.25 -7.43
N ALA A 731 -6.25 52.43 -7.12
CA ALA A 731 -5.96 52.92 -5.78
C ALA A 731 -6.09 54.44 -5.75
N ASN A 732 -6.87 54.97 -4.79
CA ASN A 732 -7.01 56.40 -4.48
C ASN A 732 -7.04 57.36 -5.69
N GLY A 733 -7.94 57.12 -6.64
CA GLY A 733 -8.15 57.99 -7.81
C GLY A 733 -7.25 57.70 -9.02
N GLY A 734 -6.31 56.76 -8.91
CA GLY A 734 -5.50 56.27 -10.02
C GLY A 734 -5.36 54.74 -10.00
N TYR A 735 -4.26 54.24 -10.55
CA TYR A 735 -3.89 52.83 -10.66
C TYR A 735 -2.54 52.57 -10.00
N THR A 736 -2.35 51.39 -9.43
CA THR A 736 -1.07 50.87 -8.91
C THR A 736 -0.94 49.42 -9.34
N PHE A 737 0.14 48.73 -8.95
CA PHE A 737 0.23 47.28 -9.13
C PHE A 737 0.93 46.58 -7.98
N ASP A 738 0.50 45.35 -7.73
CA ASP A 738 1.14 44.42 -6.82
C ASP A 738 1.99 43.40 -7.60
N VAL A 739 3.07 42.96 -6.97
CA VAL A 739 3.97 41.90 -7.39
C VAL A 739 3.66 40.69 -6.53
N CYS A 740 3.29 39.58 -7.14
CA CYS A 740 2.87 38.37 -6.44
C CYS A 740 3.79 37.18 -6.74
N ASP A 741 4.03 36.35 -5.72
CA ASP A 741 4.77 35.09 -5.84
C ASP A 741 4.01 34.01 -6.65
N GLY A 742 4.63 32.83 -6.79
CA GLY A 742 4.04 31.68 -7.49
C GLY A 742 2.74 31.13 -6.88
N SER A 743 2.49 31.39 -5.59
CA SER A 743 1.27 31.00 -4.86
C SER A 743 0.17 32.07 -4.94
N GLY A 744 0.52 33.30 -5.33
CA GLY A 744 -0.39 34.44 -5.45
C GLY A 744 -0.34 35.44 -4.29
N ASN A 745 0.58 35.29 -3.34
CA ASN A 745 0.75 36.24 -2.24
C ASN A 745 1.45 37.52 -2.72
N VAL A 746 1.04 38.69 -2.25
CA VAL A 746 1.72 39.96 -2.53
C VAL A 746 3.06 40.01 -1.79
N ILE A 747 4.14 40.29 -2.52
CA ILE A 747 5.50 40.45 -1.96
C ILE A 747 6.01 41.90 -2.03
N ALA A 748 5.51 42.69 -2.98
CA ALA A 748 5.75 44.13 -3.09
C ALA A 748 4.67 44.83 -3.91
N SER A 749 4.56 46.15 -3.77
CA SER A 749 3.66 46.99 -4.58
C SER A 749 4.41 48.20 -5.14
N ALA A 750 3.90 48.78 -6.22
CA ALA A 750 4.42 50.03 -6.77
C ALA A 750 4.32 51.17 -5.74
N VAL A 751 5.37 52.01 -5.66
CA VAL A 751 5.38 53.18 -4.76
C VAL A 751 4.57 54.33 -5.35
N ASP A 752 4.58 54.47 -6.68
CA ASP A 752 3.80 55.46 -7.40
C ASP A 752 2.34 55.00 -7.64
N ASN A 753 1.43 55.97 -7.69
CA ASN A 753 0.13 55.82 -8.36
C ASN A 753 0.23 56.39 -9.78
N PHE A 754 -0.50 55.79 -10.71
CA PHE A 754 -0.50 56.07 -12.15
C PHE A 754 -1.89 56.51 -12.61
N ASP A 755 -1.98 57.52 -13.47
CA ASP A 755 -3.27 58.05 -13.93
C ASP A 755 -4.05 57.08 -14.84
N SER A 756 -3.39 56.04 -15.36
CA SER A 756 -4.02 54.99 -16.16
C SER A 756 -3.42 53.60 -15.95
N ALA A 757 -4.24 52.57 -16.14
CA ALA A 757 -3.78 51.18 -16.15
C ALA A 757 -2.79 50.87 -17.30
N ALA A 758 -2.80 51.65 -18.38
CA ALA A 758 -1.82 51.53 -19.46
C ALA A 758 -0.44 52.04 -19.02
N THR A 759 -0.39 53.17 -18.31
CA THR A 759 0.83 53.72 -17.69
C THR A 759 1.39 52.74 -16.65
N ALA A 760 0.54 52.20 -15.77
CA ALA A 760 0.94 51.16 -14.82
C ALA A 760 1.55 49.92 -15.50
N LYS A 761 0.98 49.50 -16.65
CA LYS A 761 1.49 48.36 -17.45
C LYS A 761 2.83 48.65 -18.12
N GLN A 762 3.07 49.89 -18.57
CA GLN A 762 4.39 50.32 -19.03
C GLN A 762 5.41 50.29 -17.88
N TYR A 763 5.01 50.76 -16.70
CA TYR A 763 5.87 50.78 -15.51
C TYR A 763 6.26 49.38 -15.01
N VAL A 764 5.38 48.38 -15.12
CA VAL A 764 5.73 46.95 -14.90
C VAL A 764 6.88 46.50 -15.81
N THR A 765 7.00 47.04 -17.02
CA THR A 765 8.11 46.72 -17.95
C THR A 765 9.43 47.33 -17.49
N ILE A 766 9.38 48.53 -16.89
CA ILE A 766 10.54 49.17 -16.25
C ILE A 766 10.98 48.34 -15.03
N VAL A 767 10.04 47.91 -14.18
CA VAL A 767 10.36 47.04 -13.02
C VAL A 767 11.00 45.72 -13.45
N LYS A 768 10.51 45.05 -14.50
CA LYS A 768 11.12 43.84 -15.06
C LYS A 768 12.58 44.06 -15.48
N THR A 769 12.83 45.14 -16.21
CA THR A 769 14.18 45.52 -16.65
C THR A 769 15.07 45.85 -15.45
N ALA A 770 14.54 46.51 -14.43
CA ALA A 770 15.25 46.79 -13.18
C ALA A 770 15.56 45.51 -12.39
N CYS A 771 14.65 44.54 -12.30
CA CYS A 771 14.90 43.24 -11.66
C CYS A 771 16.03 42.46 -12.36
N ALA A 772 16.06 42.46 -13.69
CA ALA A 772 17.10 41.78 -14.48
C ALA A 772 18.51 42.38 -14.27
N ASN A 773 18.59 43.70 -14.10
CA ASN A 773 19.85 44.44 -13.99
C ASN A 773 20.23 44.81 -12.55
N ALA A 774 19.45 44.42 -11.54
CA ALA A 774 19.67 44.87 -10.18
C ALA A 774 20.93 44.27 -9.55
N VAL A 775 21.71 45.10 -8.87
CA VAL A 775 22.82 44.69 -7.99
C VAL A 775 22.27 44.29 -6.61
N ASP A 776 23.03 43.48 -5.86
CA ASP A 776 22.68 43.03 -4.51
C ASP A 776 23.03 44.08 -3.45
N ASP A 777 22.41 44.00 -2.27
CA ASP A 777 22.60 44.92 -1.14
C ASP A 777 23.95 44.73 -0.41
N SER A 778 24.88 43.98 -1.02
CA SER A 778 26.18 43.60 -0.46
C SER A 778 27.35 44.50 -0.90
N TYR A 779 27.10 45.57 -1.65
CA TYR A 779 28.12 46.50 -2.14
C TYR A 779 27.80 47.94 -1.73
N GLU A 780 28.72 48.57 -0.99
CA GLU A 780 28.60 49.96 -0.47
C GLU A 780 28.85 51.04 -1.54
N LYS A 781 28.35 50.86 -2.76
CA LYS A 781 28.43 51.84 -3.84
C LYS A 781 27.06 52.21 -4.37
N ASP A 782 26.93 53.46 -4.84
CA ASP A 782 25.73 54.01 -5.49
C ASP A 782 25.50 53.43 -6.89
N GLU A 783 25.44 52.10 -7.00
CA GLU A 783 25.10 51.39 -8.22
C GLU A 783 23.61 51.06 -8.23
N TYR A 784 22.95 51.40 -9.34
CA TYR A 784 21.52 51.21 -9.53
C TYR A 784 21.24 50.60 -10.92
N PRO A 785 20.17 49.81 -11.10
CA PRO A 785 19.15 49.49 -10.11
C PRO A 785 19.66 48.58 -8.97
N ARG A 786 19.05 48.66 -7.79
CA ARG A 786 19.41 47.82 -6.64
C ARG A 786 18.22 47.42 -5.79
N PHE A 787 18.33 46.25 -5.16
CA PHE A 787 17.48 45.86 -4.04
C PHE A 787 18.15 46.29 -2.73
N ALA A 788 17.42 47.00 -1.87
CA ALA A 788 17.91 47.42 -0.55
C ALA A 788 16.97 46.92 0.55
N VAL A 789 17.50 46.31 1.62
CA VAL A 789 16.73 45.72 2.72
C VAL A 789 16.99 46.46 4.03
N TYR A 790 15.96 47.17 4.52
CA TYR A 790 16.05 48.05 5.67
C TYR A 790 14.97 47.75 6.71
N TYR A 791 15.13 48.32 7.91
CA TYR A 791 14.15 48.25 8.99
C TYR A 791 13.34 49.56 9.01
N ASP A 792 12.01 49.48 8.94
CA ASP A 792 11.14 50.66 8.78
C ASP A 792 10.72 51.35 10.10
N GLY A 793 11.40 51.01 11.21
CA GLY A 793 11.04 51.41 12.56
C GLY A 793 10.09 50.45 13.28
N ALA A 794 9.43 49.54 12.55
CA ALA A 794 8.59 48.48 13.13
C ALA A 794 8.98 47.08 12.65
N ARG A 795 9.23 46.90 11.35
CA ARG A 795 9.53 45.60 10.71
C ARG A 795 10.50 45.76 9.54
N TYR A 796 11.03 44.64 9.06
CA TYR A 796 11.92 44.63 7.89
C TYR A 796 11.15 44.78 6.58
N ARG A 797 11.73 45.51 5.62
CA ARG A 797 11.21 45.68 4.27
C ARG A 797 12.34 45.64 3.25
N PHE A 798 11.98 45.50 1.98
CA PHE A 798 12.87 45.78 0.86
C PHE A 798 12.27 46.78 -0.13
N THR A 799 13.14 47.42 -0.90
CA THR A 799 12.79 48.30 -2.02
C THR A 799 13.65 47.99 -3.24
N LEU A 800 13.08 48.16 -4.44
CA LEU A 800 13.82 48.19 -5.70
C LEU A 800 13.88 49.64 -6.20
N ALA A 801 15.10 50.19 -6.34
CA ALA A 801 15.34 51.57 -6.77
C ALA A 801 16.17 51.62 -8.06
N THR A 802 15.99 52.67 -8.88
CA THR A 802 16.74 52.92 -10.12
C THR A 802 17.75 54.06 -10.01
N ASP A 803 17.65 54.86 -8.95
CA ASP A 803 18.62 55.88 -8.53
C ASP A 803 18.34 56.21 -7.05
N ALA A 804 19.15 57.07 -6.43
CA ALA A 804 19.04 57.42 -5.01
C ALA A 804 17.68 58.06 -4.62
N ASN A 805 16.95 58.65 -5.56
CA ASN A 805 15.68 59.34 -5.33
C ASN A 805 14.46 58.59 -5.89
N LYS A 806 14.66 57.56 -6.73
CA LYS A 806 13.56 56.83 -7.39
C LYS A 806 13.46 55.36 -6.98
N VAL A 807 12.52 55.09 -6.08
CA VAL A 807 12.05 53.74 -5.74
C VAL A 807 10.89 53.35 -6.65
N LEU A 808 10.96 52.17 -7.29
CA LEU A 808 9.90 51.64 -8.14
C LEU A 808 8.86 50.84 -7.35
N VAL A 809 9.32 49.91 -6.50
CA VAL A 809 8.46 49.07 -5.65
C VAL A 809 8.96 49.00 -4.21
N ARG A 810 8.05 48.79 -3.26
CA ARG A 810 8.32 48.58 -1.84
C ARG A 810 7.56 47.36 -1.34
N SER A 811 8.20 46.58 -0.47
CA SER A 811 7.60 45.38 0.11
C SER A 811 6.59 45.67 1.23
N GLU A 812 5.78 44.65 1.52
CA GLU A 812 5.12 44.53 2.82
C GLU A 812 6.14 44.32 3.95
N ARG A 813 5.64 44.30 5.20
CA ARG A 813 6.46 44.19 6.41
C ARG A 813 6.73 42.72 6.77
N PHE A 814 8.01 42.35 6.81
CA PHE A 814 8.49 41.04 7.26
C PHE A 814 8.98 41.09 8.72
N GLU A 815 8.76 40.02 9.48
CA GLU A 815 9.22 39.92 10.87
C GLU A 815 10.76 39.90 10.98
N THR A 816 11.45 39.37 9.96
CA THR A 816 12.91 39.17 9.99
C THR A 816 13.63 39.68 8.75
N LYS A 817 14.87 40.17 8.92
CA LYS A 817 15.75 40.58 7.80
C LYS A 817 15.92 39.47 6.76
N ARG A 818 15.97 38.21 7.21
CA ARG A 818 16.10 37.01 6.36
C ARG A 818 14.88 36.76 5.48
N GLN A 819 13.67 37.01 5.97
CA GLN A 819 12.45 36.93 5.14
C GLN A 819 12.43 38.01 4.06
N ALA A 820 12.79 39.26 4.43
CA ALA A 820 12.89 40.36 3.48
C ALA A 820 13.95 40.10 2.39
N HIS A 821 15.13 39.57 2.76
CA HIS A 821 16.15 39.13 1.79
C HIS A 821 15.62 38.06 0.83
N LYS A 822 14.99 36.99 1.34
CA LYS A 822 14.43 35.92 0.49
C LYS A 822 13.38 36.44 -0.50
N ALA A 823 12.55 37.38 -0.08
CA ALA A 823 11.53 37.98 -0.95
C ALA A 823 12.14 38.89 -2.04
N ALA A 824 13.16 39.68 -1.70
CA ALA A 824 13.94 40.46 -2.67
C ALA A 824 14.67 39.55 -3.68
N GLU A 825 15.33 38.50 -3.21
CA GLU A 825 16.04 37.51 -4.03
C GLU A 825 15.08 36.77 -4.98
N HIS A 826 13.90 36.38 -4.51
CA HIS A 826 12.85 35.79 -5.34
C HIS A 826 12.40 36.76 -6.45
N MET A 827 12.19 38.03 -6.11
CA MET A 827 11.81 39.06 -7.09
C MET A 827 12.91 39.27 -8.14
N ARG A 828 14.19 39.36 -7.71
CA ARG A 828 15.35 39.49 -8.61
C ARG A 828 15.46 38.31 -9.59
N LYS A 829 15.30 37.08 -9.10
CA LYS A 829 15.48 35.86 -9.90
C LYS A 829 14.34 35.53 -10.85
N HIS A 830 13.09 35.84 -10.49
CA HIS A 830 11.91 35.31 -11.20
C HIS A 830 10.97 36.37 -11.80
N MET A 831 11.16 37.65 -11.49
CA MET A 831 10.24 38.73 -11.92
C MET A 831 10.81 39.62 -13.04
N SER A 832 11.82 39.17 -13.77
CA SER A 832 12.29 39.80 -15.02
C SER A 832 11.35 39.58 -16.23
#